data_AF-A0A8J7IA73-F1
#
_entry.id   AF-A0A8J7IA73-F1
#
_cell.length_a   1.000
_cell.length_b   1.000
_cell.length_c   1.000
_cell.angle_alpha   90.00
_cell.angle_beta   90.00
_cell.angle_gamma   90.00
#
_symmetry.space_group_name_H-M   'P 1'
#
loop_
_entity.id
_entity.type
_entity.pdbx_description
1 polymer ?
#
loop_
_entity_poly.entity_id
_entity_poly.type
_entity_poly.pdbx_seq_one_letter_code
_entity_poly.pdbx_strand_id
1 'polypeptide(L)'
;LHPYTPTPLHPQDPSALAYIIYTSGSTGLPKGVMIDHRGAVNTILDINRRFGIKSSDRILALSALNFDLSVYDIFGILAAGGTIVIPSADKTKDPAHWLELIVSQQITLWNSVPALMQMLVEYLTNQPQQPSSLRLALLSGDWLPLNLPNQIQKLWSNIQVVSLGGATEASIWSIYYPITQIDPNWKSIPYGKPLDNQQVYVLNHNLQQTPVWVTGQLYIGGVGLAKGYWKDEEKTNASFITDPVTKEKLYKTGDLGRYLPDGNIEFLGREDFQVKINGYRIELGEIEAILKQHSTVKEAVVTTVEKTQQLVAYIVSDTPTPNLAEAYQPSQQAGVLTDAGERIEFKLQQPGIRKSESSPITIHLPKSELEQTPYLERQSYRQFLPQQISLEQFSKFLNCLQQMQLGDYPLPKYRYPSAGSLYPVQTYLFIKPNSIETLPAGIYYYHPSDHNLILLHSTNEIDSSVYLENQPLFQQSAFAIYLIGKLSAIAPMYGEIARDFCLLEAGHIGQLLMNSAPTQEIGLCPLGYLEFPPIQDLFQLEANQILLYSFVGGKIYPTDSQQWSILKNPQTTKSNTTQFREYLQQKLPQYMIPAEYIFIDTLPLTTNGKIDRKALPTPNLATAKSATLVPPQTQTEKTIAEFIQQLLQIEAVGIQNNFFELGIDSLKLVQLKNHLQNQLQVNIPMRQLLVETTNIQQLALAIDEQLIIAKITQKPLATEQDDDKEIIQI
;
A
#
# COMPACT_ATOMS: atom_id res chain seq x y z
N LEU A 1 33.52 26.07 28.16
CA LEU A 1 32.58 27.00 27.50
C LEU A 1 33.35 28.27 27.16
N HIS A 2 33.75 28.46 25.90
CA HIS A 2 34.31 29.74 25.47
C HIS A 2 33.22 30.82 25.58
N PRO A 3 33.53 32.01 26.09
CA PRO A 3 32.56 33.11 26.13
C PRO A 3 32.27 33.53 24.69
N TYR A 4 31.11 33.13 24.17
CA TYR A 4 30.60 33.62 22.90
C TYR A 4 30.32 35.11 23.05
N THR A 5 31.15 35.95 22.43
CA THR A 5 30.88 37.38 22.34
C THR A 5 29.90 37.54 21.18
N PRO A 6 28.65 37.97 21.39
CA PRO A 6 27.69 38.08 20.29
C PRO A 6 28.22 39.11 19.29
N THR A 7 28.45 38.69 18.05
CA THR A 7 28.65 39.62 16.94
C THR A 7 27.45 40.58 16.92
N PRO A 8 27.66 41.91 16.87
CA PRO A 8 26.55 42.85 16.77
C PRO A 8 25.69 42.47 15.56
N LEU A 9 24.40 42.20 15.79
CA LEU A 9 23.45 42.01 14.70
C LEU A 9 23.42 43.32 13.91
N HIS A 10 23.99 43.33 12.71
CA HIS A 10 23.78 44.43 11.79
C HIS A 10 22.27 44.57 11.53
N PRO A 11 21.71 45.79 11.55
CA PRO A 11 20.31 45.99 11.23
C PRO A 11 20.04 45.40 9.84
N GLN A 12 19.20 44.36 9.81
CA GLN A 12 18.79 43.73 8.57
C GLN A 12 17.87 44.69 7.83
N ASP A 13 18.09 44.86 6.52
CA ASP A 13 17.17 45.58 5.65
C ASP A 13 15.77 44.92 5.75
N PRO A 14 14.68 45.64 6.06
CA PRO A 14 13.33 45.06 6.12
C PRO A 14 12.90 44.36 4.83
N SER A 15 13.48 44.76 3.69
CA SER A 15 13.24 44.12 2.41
C SER A 15 14.15 42.90 2.16
N ALA A 16 15.13 42.61 3.02
CA ALA A 16 15.91 41.38 2.90
C ALA A 16 15.05 40.14 3.14
N LEU A 17 15.42 39.02 2.52
CA LEU A 17 14.73 37.76 2.71
C LEU A 17 14.84 37.31 4.16
N ALA A 18 13.70 37.02 4.78
CA ALA A 18 13.63 36.40 6.09
C ALA A 18 13.70 34.88 5.99
N TYR A 19 12.98 34.29 5.03
CA TYR A 19 12.98 32.85 4.81
C TYR A 19 12.59 32.46 3.38
N ILE A 20 12.95 31.22 3.03
CA ILE A 20 12.48 30.53 1.84
C ILE A 20 11.88 29.20 2.29
N ILE A 21 10.56 29.04 2.13
CA ILE A 21 9.87 27.78 2.44
C ILE A 21 9.40 27.16 1.13
N TYR A 22 9.74 25.89 0.93
CA TYR A 22 9.34 25.15 -0.27
C TYR A 22 7.94 24.57 -0.09
N THR A 23 7.09 24.79 -1.09
CA THR A 23 5.75 24.19 -1.17
C THR A 23 5.64 23.29 -2.40
N SER A 24 4.59 22.48 -2.45
CA SER A 24 4.24 21.72 -3.64
C SER A 24 4.07 22.60 -4.87
N GLY A 25 4.45 22.09 -6.04
CA GLY A 25 4.42 22.84 -7.30
C GLY A 25 3.65 22.11 -8.41
N SER A 26 2.77 22.83 -9.10
CA SER A 26 1.97 22.33 -10.23
C SER A 26 2.76 21.67 -11.39
N THR A 27 4.06 21.93 -11.50
CA THR A 27 4.96 21.42 -12.55
C THR A 27 5.72 20.14 -12.16
N GLY A 28 5.49 19.59 -10.95
CA GLY A 28 6.24 18.42 -10.47
C GLY A 28 7.51 18.73 -9.67
N LEU A 29 7.91 20.00 -9.60
CA LEU A 29 9.05 20.46 -8.81
C LEU A 29 8.58 21.40 -7.68
N PRO A 30 9.12 21.25 -6.46
CA PRO A 30 8.75 22.10 -5.34
C PRO A 30 9.19 23.55 -5.61
N LYS A 31 8.35 24.50 -5.22
CA LYS A 31 8.55 25.94 -5.44
C LYS A 31 8.94 26.61 -4.12
N GLY A 32 10.09 27.29 -4.09
CA GLY A 32 10.57 28.01 -2.92
C GLY A 32 9.93 29.39 -2.82
N VAL A 33 9.08 29.64 -1.83
CA VAL A 33 8.43 30.95 -1.63
C VAL A 33 9.36 31.87 -0.86
N MET A 34 9.70 33.02 -1.45
CA MET A 34 10.63 34.00 -0.87
C MET A 34 9.89 35.09 -0.09
N ILE A 35 9.98 35.05 1.24
CA ILE A 35 9.35 36.04 2.13
C ILE A 35 10.42 36.96 2.72
N ASP A 36 10.14 38.27 2.73
CA ASP A 36 11.00 39.27 3.36
C ASP A 36 10.63 39.53 4.83
N HIS A 37 11.52 40.21 5.56
CA HIS A 37 11.28 40.54 6.96
C HIS A 37 10.03 41.40 7.14
N ARG A 38 9.79 42.36 6.24
CA ARG A 38 8.65 43.28 6.32
C ARG A 38 7.31 42.55 6.27
N GLY A 39 7.12 41.62 5.33
CA GLY A 39 5.90 40.83 5.21
C GLY A 39 5.65 39.94 6.43
N ALA A 40 6.66 39.19 6.85
CA ALA A 40 6.56 38.29 8.00
C ALA A 40 6.26 39.04 9.31
N VAL A 41 6.99 40.14 9.58
CA VAL A 41 6.82 40.94 10.80
C VAL A 41 5.47 41.64 10.82
N ASN A 42 4.95 42.09 9.68
CA ASN A 42 3.60 42.67 9.60
C ASN A 42 2.54 41.68 10.12
N THR A 43 2.54 40.44 9.61
CA THR A 43 1.59 39.40 10.07
C THR A 43 1.77 39.11 11.56
N ILE A 44 3.01 38.92 12.02
CA ILE A 44 3.31 38.61 13.43
C ILE A 44 2.78 39.69 14.37
N LEU A 45 3.12 40.95 14.12
CA LEU A 45 2.74 42.06 15.00
C LEU A 45 1.23 42.29 15.00
N ASP A 46 0.57 42.09 13.86
CA ASP A 46 -0.87 42.23 13.78
C ASP A 46 -1.60 41.18 14.63
N ILE A 47 -1.26 39.90 14.46
CA ILE A 47 -1.83 38.81 15.27
C ILE A 47 -1.53 39.04 16.76
N ASN A 48 -0.30 39.42 17.10
CA ASN A 48 0.08 39.68 18.49
C ASN A 48 -0.78 40.78 19.13
N ARG A 49 -0.99 41.87 18.41
CA ARG A 49 -1.82 43.00 18.86
C ARG A 49 -3.30 42.62 18.97
N ARG A 50 -3.86 41.93 17.96
CA ARG A 50 -5.29 41.54 17.92
C ARG A 50 -5.68 40.63 19.08
N PHE A 51 -4.83 39.67 19.43
CA PHE A 51 -5.14 38.67 20.47
C PHE A 51 -4.38 38.89 21.78
N GLY A 52 -3.75 40.06 21.92
CA GLY A 52 -3.09 40.53 23.13
C GLY A 52 -2.03 39.55 23.64
N ILE A 53 -1.10 39.15 22.76
CA ILE A 53 0.02 38.27 23.11
C ILE A 53 1.04 39.06 23.95
N LYS A 54 1.49 38.46 25.05
CA LYS A 54 2.31 39.09 26.09
C LYS A 54 3.50 38.19 26.45
N SER A 55 4.43 38.72 27.24
CA SER A 55 5.60 37.97 27.72
C SER A 55 5.26 36.82 28.67
N SER A 56 4.06 36.82 29.26
CA SER A 56 3.55 35.72 30.07
C SER A 56 3.05 34.53 29.24
N ASP A 57 2.89 34.70 27.93
CA ASP A 57 2.35 33.66 27.07
C ASP A 57 3.35 32.57 26.73
N ARG A 58 2.83 31.35 26.63
CA ARG A 58 3.60 30.14 26.38
C ARG A 58 2.90 29.37 25.28
N ILE A 59 3.60 29.19 24.16
CA ILE A 59 3.08 28.46 23.00
C ILE A 59 3.63 27.04 22.97
N LEU A 60 2.77 26.07 22.65
CA LEU A 60 3.21 24.72 22.31
C LEU A 60 3.55 24.70 20.81
N ALA A 61 4.84 24.62 20.47
CA ALA A 61 5.32 24.65 19.09
C ALA A 61 5.11 23.30 18.40
N LEU A 62 3.93 23.14 17.78
CA LEU A 62 3.53 21.93 17.07
C LEU A 62 3.82 21.99 15.56
N SER A 63 4.01 23.20 15.03
CA SER A 63 4.24 23.40 13.60
C SER A 63 5.63 22.92 13.22
N ALA A 64 5.73 22.07 12.19
CA ALA A 64 7.02 21.66 11.67
C ALA A 64 7.74 22.84 11.01
N LEU A 65 9.07 22.89 11.13
CA LEU A 65 9.89 24.03 10.66
C LEU A 65 9.86 24.27 9.14
N ASN A 66 9.39 23.29 8.38
CA ASN A 66 9.16 23.38 6.94
C ASN A 66 7.76 23.94 6.58
N PHE A 67 6.97 24.36 7.57
CA PHE A 67 5.73 25.10 7.39
C PHE A 67 5.85 26.52 7.91
N ASP A 68 5.20 27.45 7.21
CA ASP A 68 5.15 28.86 7.58
C ASP A 68 4.46 29.12 8.92
N LEU A 69 3.55 28.24 9.38
CA LEU A 69 2.99 28.31 10.74
C LEU A 69 4.07 28.31 11.84
N SER A 70 5.20 27.61 11.61
CA SER A 70 6.32 27.59 12.57
C SER A 70 7.00 28.95 12.72
N VAL A 71 6.90 29.81 11.70
CA VAL A 71 7.42 31.17 11.76
C VAL A 71 6.68 31.96 12.85
N TYR A 72 5.36 31.76 13.00
CA TYR A 72 4.62 32.38 14.10
C TYR A 72 4.90 31.71 15.44
N ASP A 73 5.00 30.37 15.50
CA ASP A 73 5.34 29.67 16.76
C ASP A 73 6.63 30.19 17.38
N ILE A 74 7.63 30.48 16.55
CA ILE A 74 8.94 30.95 17.00
C ILE A 74 8.95 32.47 17.12
N PHE A 75 8.80 33.19 16.01
CA PHE A 75 9.02 34.63 15.99
C PHE A 75 7.83 35.42 16.52
N GLY A 76 6.61 34.88 16.41
CA GLY A 76 5.41 35.49 16.99
C GLY A 76 5.51 35.59 18.51
N ILE A 77 5.83 34.47 19.17
CA ILE A 77 5.93 34.45 20.63
C ILE A 77 7.17 35.19 21.14
N LEU A 78 8.32 35.06 20.47
CA LEU A 78 9.55 35.74 20.87
C LEU A 78 9.44 37.27 20.68
N ALA A 79 8.73 37.74 19.66
CA ALA A 79 8.46 39.17 19.48
C ALA A 79 7.62 39.78 20.61
N ALA A 80 6.80 38.96 21.30
CA ALA A 80 6.03 39.38 22.47
C ALA A 80 6.79 39.14 23.80
N GLY A 81 8.01 38.58 23.76
CA GLY A 81 8.79 38.19 24.93
C GLY A 81 8.27 36.94 25.65
N GLY A 82 7.44 36.13 24.99
CA GLY A 82 6.87 34.90 25.55
C GLY A 82 7.82 33.70 25.47
N THR A 83 7.30 32.51 25.81
CA THR A 83 8.07 31.26 25.86
C THR A 83 7.62 30.27 24.78
N ILE A 84 8.59 29.68 24.07
CA ILE A 84 8.37 28.53 23.18
C ILE A 84 8.53 27.25 24.01
N VAL A 85 7.53 26.37 24.00
CA VAL A 85 7.62 25.03 24.56
C VAL A 85 7.60 24.03 23.41
N ILE A 86 8.67 23.27 23.27
CA ILE A 86 8.87 22.34 22.15
C ILE A 86 8.63 20.91 22.64
N PRO A 87 7.72 20.14 22.03
CA PRO A 87 7.57 18.72 22.31
C PRO A 87 8.85 17.92 22.05
N SER A 88 9.01 16.78 22.73
CA SER A 88 10.07 15.84 22.39
C SER A 88 9.91 15.36 20.93
N ALA A 89 11.02 15.20 20.21
CA ALA A 89 11.01 14.94 18.77
C ALA A 89 10.21 13.69 18.36
N ASP A 90 10.24 12.65 19.19
CA ASP A 90 9.52 11.39 19.02
C ASP A 90 8.04 11.45 19.45
N LYS A 91 7.62 12.54 20.09
CA LYS A 91 6.27 12.76 20.66
C LYS A 91 5.56 13.99 20.07
N THR A 92 5.98 14.42 18.88
CA THR A 92 5.41 15.59 18.20
C THR A 92 3.94 15.44 17.85
N LYS A 93 3.43 14.21 17.73
CA LYS A 93 2.01 13.85 17.48
C LYS A 93 1.42 12.98 18.59
N ASP A 94 1.75 13.25 19.85
CA ASP A 94 1.22 12.51 21.00
C ASP A 94 0.39 13.41 21.93
N PRO A 95 -0.95 13.28 21.96
CA PRO A 95 -1.79 14.13 22.78
C PRO A 95 -1.63 13.90 24.28
N ALA A 96 -1.10 12.76 24.72
CA ALA A 96 -0.76 12.54 26.13
C ALA A 96 0.43 13.41 26.55
N HIS A 97 1.45 13.46 25.70
CA HIS A 97 2.63 14.32 25.91
C HIS A 97 2.26 15.80 25.82
N TRP A 98 1.36 16.16 24.90
CA TRP A 98 0.86 17.53 24.82
C TRP A 98 0.10 17.94 26.08
N LEU A 99 -0.76 17.07 26.62
CA LEU A 99 -1.45 17.33 27.88
C LEU A 99 -0.47 17.53 29.04
N GLU A 100 0.54 16.67 29.15
CA GLU A 100 1.61 16.80 30.15
C GLU A 100 2.29 18.17 30.06
N LEU A 101 2.65 18.62 28.85
CA LEU A 101 3.25 19.94 28.64
C LEU A 101 2.27 21.08 28.92
N ILE A 102 1.02 20.96 28.49
CA ILE A 102 -0.03 21.96 28.77
C ILE A 102 -0.14 22.20 30.27
N VAL A 103 -0.18 21.13 31.07
CA VAL A 103 -0.29 21.21 32.53
C VAL A 103 1.02 21.67 33.17
N SER A 104 2.14 20.99 32.91
CA SER A 104 3.41 21.24 33.60
C SER A 104 4.02 22.59 33.23
N GLN A 105 3.83 23.03 31.99
CA GLN A 105 4.37 24.29 31.48
C GLN A 105 3.31 25.39 31.41
N GLN A 106 2.06 25.17 31.84
CA GLN A 106 1.01 26.19 31.82
C GLN A 106 0.87 26.86 30.44
N ILE A 107 0.73 26.04 29.39
CA ILE A 107 0.63 26.53 28.01
C ILE A 107 -0.62 27.39 27.86
N THR A 108 -0.48 28.58 27.25
CA THR A 108 -1.58 29.53 27.06
C THR A 108 -2.04 29.63 25.60
N LEU A 109 -1.14 29.35 24.66
CA LEU A 109 -1.38 29.45 23.22
C LEU A 109 -1.26 28.10 22.52
N TRP A 110 -2.22 27.83 21.65
CA TRP A 110 -2.20 26.74 20.71
C TRP A 110 -2.24 27.29 19.27
N ASN A 111 -1.30 26.87 18.43
CA ASN A 111 -1.30 27.19 17.00
C ASN A 111 -1.09 25.89 16.21
N SER A 112 -2.06 25.51 15.38
CA SER A 112 -1.95 24.30 14.58
C SER A 112 -2.98 24.25 13.46
N VAL A 113 -2.91 23.14 12.72
CA VAL A 113 -4.00 22.69 11.85
C VAL A 113 -5.16 22.12 12.68
N PRO A 114 -6.42 22.22 12.23
CA PRO A 114 -7.58 21.73 12.97
C PRO A 114 -7.46 20.26 13.44
N ALA A 115 -6.87 19.40 12.60
CA ALA A 115 -6.72 17.97 12.90
C ALA A 115 -5.91 17.68 14.18
N LEU A 116 -4.85 18.46 14.47
CA LEU A 116 -4.06 18.25 15.69
C LEU A 116 -4.84 18.67 16.94
N MET A 117 -5.59 19.76 16.87
CA MET A 117 -6.47 20.18 17.96
C MET A 117 -7.58 19.15 18.20
N GLN A 118 -8.19 18.63 17.13
CA GLN A 118 -9.20 17.59 17.23
C GLN A 118 -8.64 16.34 17.92
N MET A 119 -7.42 15.94 17.57
CA MET A 119 -6.73 14.82 18.22
C MET A 119 -6.54 15.03 19.72
N LEU A 120 -6.23 16.25 20.17
CA LEU A 120 -6.15 16.59 21.59
C LEU A 120 -7.53 16.56 22.27
N VAL A 121 -8.55 17.16 21.64
CA VAL A 121 -9.93 17.22 22.17
C VAL A 121 -10.50 15.82 22.37
N GLU A 122 -10.31 14.94 21.39
CA GLU A 122 -10.77 13.54 21.47
C GLU A 122 -10.03 12.76 22.55
N TYR A 123 -8.71 12.97 22.68
CA TYR A 123 -7.94 12.40 23.78
C TYR A 123 -8.48 12.82 25.15
N LEU A 124 -8.75 14.12 25.33
CA LEU A 124 -9.21 14.72 26.59
C LEU A 124 -10.64 14.35 27.01
N THR A 125 -11.47 13.89 26.08
CA THR A 125 -12.88 13.54 26.36
C THR A 125 -13.01 12.48 27.46
N ASN A 126 -11.98 11.62 27.64
CA ASN A 126 -11.96 10.56 28.65
C ASN A 126 -10.95 10.80 29.79
N GLN A 127 -10.35 11.99 29.88
CA GLN A 127 -9.33 12.27 30.89
C GLN A 127 -9.93 12.93 32.14
N PRO A 128 -9.51 12.50 33.35
CA PRO A 128 -9.99 13.10 34.60
C PRO A 128 -9.46 14.52 34.80
N GLN A 129 -8.28 14.82 34.23
CA GLN A 129 -7.64 16.12 34.34
C GLN A 129 -8.03 17.00 33.15
N GLN A 130 -8.78 18.07 33.43
CA GLN A 130 -9.11 19.10 32.45
C GLN A 130 -8.11 20.26 32.59
N PRO A 131 -7.21 20.48 31.61
CA PRO A 131 -6.30 21.61 31.64
C PRO A 131 -7.09 22.92 31.51
N SER A 132 -6.64 24.00 32.15
CA SER A 132 -7.36 25.29 32.16
C SER A 132 -6.55 26.48 31.60
N SER A 133 -5.26 26.27 31.30
CA SER A 133 -4.34 27.37 30.97
C SER A 133 -4.48 27.91 29.54
N LEU A 134 -5.00 27.12 28.59
CA LEU A 134 -5.18 27.56 27.20
C LEU A 134 -6.23 28.68 27.12
N ARG A 135 -5.81 29.82 26.56
CA ARG A 135 -6.67 31.00 26.35
C ARG A 135 -6.90 31.34 24.88
N LEU A 136 -6.06 30.84 23.97
CA LEU A 136 -6.12 31.15 22.55
C LEU A 136 -5.76 29.93 21.70
N ALA A 137 -6.65 29.57 20.78
CA ALA A 137 -6.43 28.56 19.75
C ALA A 137 -6.48 29.22 18.36
N LEU A 138 -5.33 29.25 17.69
CA LEU A 138 -5.16 29.70 16.31
C LEU A 138 -5.20 28.47 15.40
N LEU A 139 -6.28 28.32 14.63
CA LEU A 139 -6.50 27.14 13.78
C LEU A 139 -6.47 27.57 12.31
N SER A 140 -5.59 26.94 11.52
CA SER A 140 -5.37 27.33 10.12
C SER A 140 -4.82 26.20 9.26
N GLY A 141 -4.65 26.44 7.96
CA GLY A 141 -4.03 25.49 7.04
C GLY A 141 -4.96 24.42 6.48
N ASP A 142 -6.16 24.24 7.04
CA ASP A 142 -7.19 23.33 6.52
C ASP A 142 -8.61 23.83 6.84
N TRP A 143 -9.62 23.14 6.31
CA TRP A 143 -11.02 23.34 6.67
C TRP A 143 -11.23 23.12 8.17
N LEU A 144 -11.93 24.07 8.82
CA LEU A 144 -12.29 23.98 10.23
C LEU A 144 -13.71 23.41 10.38
N PRO A 145 -13.88 22.21 10.96
CA PRO A 145 -15.21 21.63 11.18
C PRO A 145 -16.06 22.49 12.12
N LEU A 146 -17.38 22.57 11.86
CA LEU A 146 -18.31 23.40 12.66
C LEU A 146 -18.44 22.93 14.12
N ASN A 147 -18.24 21.64 14.40
CA ASN A 147 -18.36 21.07 15.74
C ASN A 147 -17.14 21.32 16.62
N LEU A 148 -15.95 21.46 16.02
CA LEU A 148 -14.68 21.51 16.75
C LEU A 148 -14.58 22.71 17.71
N PRO A 149 -14.93 23.96 17.34
CA PRO A 149 -14.86 25.09 18.27
C PRO A 149 -15.71 24.90 19.53
N ASN A 150 -16.90 24.33 19.39
CA ASN A 150 -17.78 24.01 20.52
C ASN A 150 -17.17 22.91 21.42
N GLN A 151 -16.49 21.92 20.85
CA GLN A 151 -15.81 20.89 21.63
C GLN A 151 -14.61 21.48 22.40
N ILE A 152 -13.84 22.37 21.78
CA ILE A 152 -12.73 23.10 22.43
C ILE A 152 -13.27 23.93 23.61
N GLN A 153 -14.33 24.71 23.40
CA GLN A 153 -14.93 25.55 24.44
C GLN A 153 -15.52 24.77 25.62
N LYS A 154 -15.95 23.52 25.40
CA LYS A 154 -16.38 22.63 26.50
C LYS A 154 -15.23 22.24 27.42
N LEU A 155 -14.01 22.10 26.88
CA LEU A 155 -12.81 21.76 27.65
C LEU A 155 -12.19 23.02 28.29
N TRP A 156 -12.19 24.14 27.56
CA TRP A 156 -11.67 25.43 28.03
C TRP A 156 -12.71 26.54 27.86
N SER A 157 -13.40 26.88 28.95
CA SER A 157 -14.51 27.86 28.91
C SER A 157 -14.11 29.28 28.51
N ASN A 158 -12.85 29.66 28.74
CA ASN A 158 -12.33 31.02 28.45
C ASN A 158 -11.46 31.08 27.19
N ILE A 159 -11.40 30.00 26.41
CA ILE A 159 -10.55 29.97 25.21
C ILE A 159 -11.19 30.76 24.07
N GLN A 160 -10.39 31.61 23.43
CA GLN A 160 -10.74 32.21 22.16
C GLN A 160 -10.30 31.28 21.03
N VAL A 161 -11.25 30.84 20.20
CA VAL A 161 -10.96 30.03 19.00
C VAL A 161 -11.00 30.95 17.78
N VAL A 162 -9.95 30.94 16.98
CA VAL A 162 -9.80 31.81 15.81
C VAL A 162 -9.49 30.95 14.60
N SER A 163 -10.30 31.12 13.55
CA SER A 163 -10.00 30.60 12.22
C SER A 163 -9.08 31.59 11.50
N LEU A 164 -8.01 31.09 10.91
CA LEU A 164 -7.03 31.89 10.18
C LEU A 164 -6.80 31.27 8.80
N GLY A 165 -6.71 32.14 7.79
CA GLY A 165 -6.51 31.76 6.40
C GLY A 165 -5.38 32.55 5.75
N GLY A 166 -4.80 31.97 4.71
CA GLY A 166 -3.71 32.57 3.98
C GLY A 166 -3.05 31.59 3.03
N ALA A 167 -1.93 32.04 2.48
CA ALA A 167 -1.04 31.25 1.64
C ALA A 167 0.40 31.55 2.06
N THR A 168 1.29 30.60 1.83
CA THR A 168 2.74 30.80 2.04
C THR A 168 3.25 31.99 1.24
N GLU A 169 2.70 32.22 0.05
CA GLU A 169 2.95 33.38 -0.82
C GLU A 169 2.51 34.74 -0.23
N ALA A 170 1.86 34.75 0.93
CA ALA A 170 1.33 35.94 1.59
C ALA A 170 1.68 36.03 3.08
N SER A 171 2.84 35.49 3.49
CA SER A 171 3.38 35.61 4.85
C SER A 171 2.47 35.02 5.95
N ILE A 172 2.34 33.70 5.97
CA ILE A 172 1.61 32.89 6.98
C ILE A 172 0.09 33.02 6.87
N TRP A 173 -0.46 34.18 7.22
CA TRP A 173 -1.89 34.46 7.22
C TRP A 173 -2.17 35.82 6.62
N SER A 174 -3.34 35.96 6.00
CA SER A 174 -3.82 37.21 5.40
C SER A 174 -5.26 37.53 5.78
N ILE A 175 -5.99 36.57 6.35
CA ILE A 175 -7.40 36.70 6.73
C ILE A 175 -7.68 35.95 8.03
N TYR A 176 -8.60 36.46 8.84
CA TYR A 176 -8.95 35.85 10.13
C TYR A 176 -10.43 36.01 10.48
N TYR A 177 -10.96 35.05 11.24
CA TYR A 177 -12.31 35.06 11.78
C TYR A 177 -12.31 34.59 13.26
N PRO A 178 -12.52 35.49 14.22
CA PRO A 178 -12.76 35.12 15.61
C PRO A 178 -14.11 34.39 15.74
N ILE A 179 -14.10 33.15 16.22
CA ILE A 179 -15.30 32.30 16.25
C ILE A 179 -16.09 32.61 17.52
N THR A 180 -17.11 33.45 17.37
CA THR A 180 -18.07 33.78 18.45
C THR A 180 -19.42 33.10 18.27
N GLN A 181 -19.77 32.76 17.03
CA GLN A 181 -21.02 32.10 16.65
C GLN A 181 -20.80 31.16 15.47
N ILE A 182 -21.60 30.10 15.40
CA ILE A 182 -21.55 29.08 14.35
C ILE A 182 -22.97 28.90 13.82
N ASP A 183 -23.17 29.16 12.53
CA ASP A 183 -24.43 28.81 11.85
C ASP A 183 -24.37 27.33 11.43
N PRO A 184 -25.35 26.50 11.85
CA PRO A 184 -25.41 25.09 11.45
C PRO A 184 -25.49 24.86 9.94
N ASN A 185 -25.93 25.86 9.16
CA ASN A 185 -26.07 25.77 7.70
C ASN A 185 -24.79 26.11 6.95
N TRP A 186 -23.76 26.60 7.63
CA TRP A 186 -22.48 26.85 6.98
C TRP A 186 -21.88 25.55 6.48
N LYS A 187 -21.22 25.58 5.32
CA LYS A 187 -20.37 24.45 4.91
C LYS A 187 -19.10 24.39 5.77
N SER A 188 -18.62 25.54 6.24
CA SER A 188 -17.52 25.65 7.20
C SER A 188 -17.46 27.03 7.84
N ILE A 189 -16.57 27.17 8.82
CA ILE A 189 -16.26 28.46 9.43
C ILE A 189 -15.70 29.43 8.36
N PRO A 190 -16.26 30.65 8.24
CA PRO A 190 -15.76 31.67 7.31
C PRO A 190 -14.28 31.98 7.50
N TYR A 191 -13.62 32.41 6.42
CA TYR A 191 -12.23 32.88 6.47
C TYR A 191 -12.14 34.27 7.11
N GLY A 192 -13.22 35.05 7.08
CA GLY A 192 -13.36 36.27 7.86
C GLY A 192 -12.87 37.52 7.13
N LYS A 193 -12.04 38.34 7.78
CA LYS A 193 -11.62 39.67 7.31
C LYS A 193 -10.09 39.79 7.18
N PRO A 194 -9.59 40.65 6.27
CA PRO A 194 -8.15 40.81 6.05
C PRO A 194 -7.39 41.27 7.31
N LEU A 195 -6.11 40.90 7.37
CA LEU A 195 -5.15 41.42 8.34
C LEU A 195 -4.68 42.85 7.97
N ASP A 196 -4.01 43.52 8.91
CA ASP A 196 -3.54 44.90 8.71
C ASP A 196 -2.50 44.96 7.59
N ASN A 197 -2.59 46.02 6.78
CA ASN A 197 -1.74 46.26 5.60
C ASN A 197 -1.77 45.12 4.55
N GLN A 198 -2.76 44.24 4.63
CA GLN A 198 -3.05 43.19 3.66
C GLN A 198 -4.48 43.38 3.16
N GLN A 199 -4.76 42.85 1.97
CA GLN A 199 -6.11 42.86 1.40
C GLN A 199 -6.45 41.49 0.85
N VAL A 200 -7.73 41.11 0.95
CA VAL A 200 -8.26 39.92 0.29
C VAL A 200 -9.46 40.32 -0.56
N TYR A 201 -9.33 40.05 -1.85
CA TYR A 201 -10.32 40.42 -2.85
C TYR A 201 -11.04 39.19 -3.38
N VAL A 202 -12.36 39.27 -3.57
CA VAL A 202 -13.12 38.32 -4.38
C VAL A 202 -13.36 38.97 -5.75
N LEU A 203 -12.67 38.48 -6.78
CA LEU A 203 -12.68 39.07 -8.11
C LEU A 203 -13.30 38.14 -9.16
N ASN A 204 -13.95 38.72 -10.17
CA ASN A 204 -14.39 38.01 -11.37
C ASN A 204 -13.25 37.85 -12.38
N HIS A 205 -13.53 37.23 -13.54
CA HIS A 205 -12.55 37.00 -14.62
C HIS A 205 -11.95 38.28 -15.22
N ASN A 206 -12.58 39.43 -15.01
CA ASN A 206 -12.10 40.75 -15.44
C ASN A 206 -11.36 41.52 -14.33
N LEU A 207 -11.01 40.86 -13.21
CA LEU A 207 -10.40 41.46 -12.02
C LEU A 207 -11.27 42.54 -11.35
N GLN A 208 -12.59 42.45 -11.48
CA GLN A 208 -13.53 43.36 -10.80
C GLN A 208 -14.11 42.68 -9.56
N GLN A 209 -14.30 43.46 -8.49
CA GLN A 209 -14.89 42.94 -7.25
C GLN A 209 -16.30 42.37 -7.48
N THR A 210 -16.57 41.21 -6.90
CA THR A 210 -17.88 40.59 -6.98
C THR A 210 -18.84 41.18 -5.93
N PRO A 211 -20.15 41.27 -6.22
CA PRO A 211 -21.15 41.61 -5.20
C PRO A 211 -21.23 40.56 -4.08
N VAL A 212 -21.87 40.93 -2.98
CA VAL A 212 -22.23 40.00 -1.89
C VAL A 212 -22.97 38.79 -2.46
N TRP A 213 -22.64 37.60 -1.95
CA TRP A 213 -23.13 36.28 -2.37
C TRP A 213 -22.68 35.78 -3.75
N VAL A 214 -21.98 36.61 -4.54
CA VAL A 214 -21.47 36.22 -5.87
C VAL A 214 -20.08 35.60 -5.74
N THR A 215 -19.97 34.35 -6.18
CA THR A 215 -18.70 33.62 -6.23
C THR A 215 -17.70 34.29 -7.16
N GLY A 216 -16.46 34.41 -6.70
CA GLY A 216 -15.30 34.81 -7.51
C GLY A 216 -14.03 34.13 -7.02
N GLN A 217 -12.92 34.46 -7.66
CA GLN A 217 -11.58 34.01 -7.31
C GLN A 217 -11.00 34.90 -6.21
N LEU A 218 -10.30 34.30 -5.25
CA LEU A 218 -9.61 35.02 -4.19
C LEU A 218 -8.23 35.50 -4.66
N TYR A 219 -7.93 36.76 -4.36
CA TYR A 219 -6.64 37.40 -4.57
C TYR A 219 -6.18 38.03 -3.27
N ILE A 220 -4.87 37.98 -3.00
CA ILE A 220 -4.27 38.62 -1.83
C ILE A 220 -3.41 39.80 -2.32
N GLY A 221 -3.53 40.94 -1.65
CA GLY A 221 -2.73 42.14 -1.88
C GLY A 221 -2.04 42.65 -0.61
N GLY A 222 -1.17 43.64 -0.77
CA GLY A 222 -0.53 44.34 0.35
C GLY A 222 0.85 43.80 0.79
N VAL A 223 1.25 44.18 2.00
CA VAL A 223 2.63 44.03 2.51
C VAL A 223 3.05 42.57 2.75
N GLY A 224 2.08 41.67 2.95
CA GLY A 224 2.35 40.25 3.20
C GLY A 224 2.85 39.47 1.97
N LEU A 225 2.75 40.03 0.76
CA LEU A 225 3.10 39.31 -0.45
C LEU A 225 4.58 38.93 -0.53
N ALA A 226 4.83 37.69 -0.97
CA ALA A 226 6.15 37.21 -1.29
C ALA A 226 6.80 38.02 -2.40
N LYS A 227 8.14 38.04 -2.38
CA LYS A 227 8.92 38.59 -3.50
C LYS A 227 8.68 37.82 -4.79
N GLY A 228 8.43 36.52 -4.66
CA GLY A 228 8.18 35.59 -5.74
C GLY A 228 8.63 34.18 -5.39
N TYR A 229 8.84 33.37 -6.41
CA TYR A 229 9.39 32.03 -6.29
C TYR A 229 10.91 32.02 -6.58
N TRP A 230 11.67 31.27 -5.77
CA TRP A 230 13.13 31.20 -5.85
C TRP A 230 13.57 30.68 -7.22
N LYS A 231 14.28 31.52 -7.98
CA LYS A 231 14.81 31.22 -9.32
C LYS A 231 13.74 30.76 -10.34
N ASP A 232 12.51 31.23 -10.19
CA ASP A 232 11.40 30.90 -11.09
C ASP A 232 10.57 32.16 -11.42
N GLU A 233 11.12 33.00 -12.31
CA GLU A 233 10.49 34.27 -12.71
C GLU A 233 9.21 34.06 -13.52
N GLU A 234 9.16 33.03 -14.36
CA GLU A 234 7.99 32.72 -15.17
C GLU A 234 6.78 32.43 -14.27
N LYS A 235 6.94 31.52 -13.30
CA LYS A 235 5.88 31.20 -12.34
C LYS A 235 5.57 32.37 -11.42
N THR A 236 6.59 33.16 -11.06
CA THR A 236 6.38 34.39 -10.29
C THR A 236 5.46 35.35 -11.02
N ASN A 237 5.70 35.61 -12.31
CA ASN A 237 4.87 36.52 -13.10
C ASN A 237 3.47 35.95 -13.36
N ALA A 238 3.32 34.63 -13.43
CA ALA A 238 2.02 33.98 -13.59
C ALA A 238 1.16 34.03 -12.32
N SER A 239 1.77 33.93 -11.13
CA SER A 239 1.04 33.89 -9.85
C SER A 239 0.91 35.27 -9.17
N PHE A 240 1.88 36.16 -9.38
CA PHE A 240 1.89 37.50 -8.82
C PHE A 240 1.65 38.53 -9.91
N ILE A 241 0.38 38.79 -10.19
CA ILE A 241 -0.05 39.69 -11.25
C ILE A 241 -0.10 41.14 -10.76
N THR A 242 -0.14 42.08 -11.70
CA THR A 242 -0.41 43.48 -11.39
C THR A 242 -1.81 43.82 -11.88
N ASP A 243 -2.66 44.34 -10.99
CA ASP A 243 -3.99 44.82 -11.37
C ASP A 243 -3.85 45.92 -12.43
N PRO A 244 -4.54 45.81 -13.58
CA PRO A 244 -4.37 46.75 -14.68
C PRO A 244 -4.88 48.16 -14.35
N VAL A 245 -5.81 48.30 -13.41
CA VAL A 245 -6.45 49.56 -13.02
C VAL A 245 -5.75 50.16 -11.80
N THR A 246 -5.66 49.42 -10.69
CA THR A 246 -5.10 49.94 -9.43
C THR A 246 -3.58 49.94 -9.41
N LYS A 247 -2.94 49.18 -10.31
CA LYS A 247 -1.50 48.89 -10.33
C LYS A 247 -1.00 48.18 -9.06
N GLU A 248 -1.91 47.67 -8.24
CA GLU A 248 -1.56 46.87 -7.07
C GLU A 248 -1.03 45.50 -7.52
N LYS A 249 0.00 45.01 -6.82
CA LYS A 249 0.47 43.64 -7.00
C LYS A 249 -0.45 42.71 -6.23
N LEU A 250 -0.95 41.67 -6.91
CA LEU A 250 -1.91 40.71 -6.37
C LEU A 250 -1.34 39.30 -6.53
N TYR A 251 -1.46 38.48 -5.50
CA TYR A 251 -1.22 37.05 -5.58
C TYR A 251 -2.54 36.33 -5.88
N LYS A 252 -2.55 35.55 -6.96
CA LYS A 252 -3.67 34.69 -7.35
C LYS A 252 -3.66 33.41 -6.52
N THR A 253 -4.60 33.26 -5.59
CA THR A 253 -4.54 32.13 -4.64
C THR A 253 -4.99 30.80 -5.23
N GLY A 254 -5.83 30.83 -6.28
CA GLY A 254 -6.54 29.67 -6.84
C GLY A 254 -7.76 29.23 -6.03
N ASP A 255 -8.08 29.96 -4.95
CA ASP A 255 -9.25 29.70 -4.11
C ASP A 255 -10.50 30.41 -4.65
N LEU A 256 -11.66 29.82 -4.44
CA LEU A 256 -12.97 30.41 -4.69
C LEU A 256 -13.59 30.89 -3.38
N GLY A 257 -14.22 32.04 -3.42
CA GLY A 257 -14.93 32.59 -2.27
C GLY A 257 -16.02 33.57 -2.67
N ARG A 258 -16.72 34.08 -1.67
CA ARG A 258 -17.71 35.16 -1.84
C ARG A 258 -17.81 36.01 -0.58
N TYR A 259 -18.17 37.28 -0.78
CA TYR A 259 -18.47 38.17 0.33
C TYR A 259 -19.81 37.80 0.99
N LEU A 260 -19.82 37.79 2.32
CA LEU A 260 -21.00 37.76 3.15
C LEU A 260 -21.46 39.20 3.46
N PRO A 261 -22.74 39.42 3.85
CA PRO A 261 -23.28 40.76 4.10
C PRO A 261 -22.54 41.57 5.18
N ASP A 262 -21.87 40.90 6.11
CA ASP A 262 -21.09 41.50 7.20
C ASP A 262 -19.63 41.80 6.83
N GLY A 263 -19.27 41.59 5.56
CA GLY A 263 -17.93 41.77 5.00
C GLY A 263 -16.97 40.61 5.26
N ASN A 264 -17.42 39.52 5.91
CA ASN A 264 -16.63 38.30 5.98
C ASN A 264 -16.56 37.61 4.62
N ILE A 265 -15.49 36.86 4.38
CA ILE A 265 -15.34 36.03 3.18
C ILE A 265 -15.63 34.59 3.56
N GLU A 266 -16.58 33.98 2.83
CA GLU A 266 -16.80 32.54 2.85
C GLU A 266 -15.92 31.88 1.80
N PHE A 267 -15.20 30.83 2.21
CA PHE A 267 -14.41 29.99 1.31
C PHE A 267 -15.28 28.87 0.73
N LEU A 268 -15.21 28.69 -0.59
CA LEU A 268 -16.05 27.76 -1.33
C LEU A 268 -15.28 26.57 -1.92
N GLY A 269 -13.98 26.50 -1.68
CA GLY A 269 -13.09 25.49 -2.26
C GLY A 269 -12.11 26.11 -3.26
N ARG A 270 -11.46 25.27 -4.06
CA ARG A 270 -10.47 25.70 -5.04
C ARG A 270 -11.00 25.61 -6.46
N GLU A 271 -10.51 26.52 -7.32
CA GLU A 271 -10.76 26.46 -8.76
C GLU A 271 -9.85 25.43 -9.44
N ASP A 272 -8.64 25.28 -8.91
CA ASP A 272 -7.65 24.31 -9.36
C ASP A 272 -7.78 22.96 -8.62
N PHE A 273 -6.88 22.04 -8.96
CA PHE A 273 -6.82 20.70 -8.37
C PHE A 273 -5.95 20.64 -7.11
N GLN A 274 -5.56 21.77 -6.53
CA GLN A 274 -4.80 21.75 -5.29
C GLN A 274 -5.72 21.38 -4.12
N VAL A 275 -5.19 20.62 -3.16
CA VAL A 275 -5.94 20.18 -1.98
C VAL A 275 -5.18 20.51 -0.70
N LYS A 276 -5.90 20.64 0.41
CA LYS A 276 -5.36 20.75 1.76
C LYS A 276 -5.75 19.46 2.51
N ILE A 277 -4.76 18.68 2.96
CA ILE A 277 -5.00 17.41 3.67
C ILE A 277 -4.17 17.43 4.94
N ASN A 278 -4.83 17.35 6.09
CA ASN A 278 -4.17 17.46 7.40
C ASN A 278 -3.29 18.72 7.50
N GLY A 279 -3.73 19.80 6.85
CA GLY A 279 -3.03 21.07 6.72
C GLY A 279 -1.80 21.12 5.80
N TYR A 280 -1.47 20.03 5.11
CA TYR A 280 -0.48 20.05 4.04
C TYR A 280 -1.13 20.58 2.75
N ARG A 281 -0.51 21.59 2.13
CA ARG A 281 -0.90 22.08 0.81
C ARG A 281 -0.28 21.17 -0.26
N ILE A 282 -1.11 20.46 -1.01
CA ILE A 282 -0.69 19.42 -1.96
C ILE A 282 -1.22 19.77 -3.35
N GLU A 283 -0.32 20.01 -4.29
CA GLU A 283 -0.63 20.08 -5.72
C GLU A 283 -0.78 18.66 -6.26
N LEU A 284 -2.00 18.24 -6.59
CA LEU A 284 -2.23 16.89 -7.15
C LEU A 284 -1.42 16.67 -8.44
N GLY A 285 -1.26 17.73 -9.24
CA GLY A 285 -0.41 17.74 -10.43
C GLY A 285 1.07 17.41 -10.17
N GLU A 286 1.60 17.68 -8.96
CA GLU A 286 2.99 17.30 -8.62
C GLU A 286 3.13 15.79 -8.52
N ILE A 287 2.17 15.15 -7.83
CA ILE A 287 2.11 13.70 -7.69
C ILE A 287 1.90 13.07 -9.06
N GLU A 288 0.97 13.62 -9.86
CA GLU A 288 0.70 13.18 -11.24
C GLU A 288 1.94 13.29 -12.13
N ALA A 289 2.68 14.40 -12.05
CA ALA A 289 3.90 14.62 -12.85
C ALA A 289 5.02 13.64 -12.48
N ILE A 290 5.22 13.37 -11.19
CA ILE A 290 6.22 12.39 -10.74
C ILE A 290 5.80 10.97 -11.08
N LEU A 291 4.51 10.63 -10.93
CA LEU A 291 3.96 9.36 -11.38
C LEU A 291 4.18 9.15 -12.88
N LYS A 292 3.93 10.17 -13.71
CA LYS A 292 4.18 10.14 -15.17
C LYS A 292 5.66 10.00 -15.55
N GLN A 293 6.59 10.29 -14.64
CA GLN A 293 8.02 10.01 -14.88
C GLN A 293 8.39 8.53 -14.62
N HIS A 294 7.50 7.75 -14.01
CA HIS A 294 7.72 6.32 -13.83
C HIS A 294 7.56 5.60 -15.17
N SER A 295 8.50 4.71 -15.50
CA SER A 295 8.60 4.07 -16.82
C SER A 295 7.40 3.21 -17.25
N THR A 296 6.46 2.96 -16.34
CA THR A 296 5.25 2.17 -16.59
C THR A 296 3.98 3.00 -16.61
N VAL A 297 4.03 4.33 -16.45
CA VAL A 297 2.84 5.20 -16.36
C VAL A 297 2.69 6.04 -17.61
N LYS A 298 1.62 5.79 -18.38
CA LYS A 298 1.22 6.59 -19.54
C LYS A 298 0.54 7.88 -19.11
N GLU A 299 -0.49 7.74 -18.27
CA GLU A 299 -1.22 8.85 -17.69
C GLU A 299 -1.51 8.56 -16.22
N ALA A 300 -1.51 9.61 -15.41
CA ALA A 300 -1.90 9.52 -14.01
C ALA A 300 -2.74 10.74 -13.66
N VAL A 301 -3.76 10.50 -12.83
CA VAL A 301 -4.62 11.53 -12.22
C VAL A 301 -4.76 11.21 -10.75
N VAL A 302 -4.56 12.19 -9.89
CA VAL A 302 -4.73 12.02 -8.44
C VAL A 302 -5.96 12.82 -8.01
N THR A 303 -6.75 12.27 -7.10
CA THR A 303 -7.91 12.94 -6.50
C THR A 303 -8.00 12.62 -5.00
N THR A 304 -8.96 13.24 -4.32
CA THR A 304 -9.27 12.97 -2.92
C THR A 304 -10.63 12.31 -2.77
N VAL A 305 -10.76 11.36 -1.84
CA VAL A 305 -12.06 10.81 -1.43
C VAL A 305 -12.74 11.79 -0.48
N GLU A 306 -13.92 12.32 -0.85
CA GLU A 306 -14.61 13.38 -0.09
C GLU A 306 -14.84 13.05 1.39
N LYS A 307 -15.14 11.78 1.73
CA LYS A 307 -15.43 11.37 3.10
C LYS A 307 -14.20 11.17 3.98
N THR A 308 -13.09 10.70 3.41
CA THR A 308 -11.88 10.33 4.17
C THR A 308 -10.74 11.33 4.00
N GLN A 309 -10.85 12.29 3.07
CA GLN A 309 -9.79 13.25 2.72
C GLN A 309 -8.46 12.56 2.35
N GLN A 310 -8.51 11.32 1.84
CA GLN A 310 -7.33 10.55 1.44
C GLN A 310 -7.06 10.70 -0.05
N LEU A 311 -5.77 10.72 -0.42
CA LEU A 311 -5.30 10.75 -1.80
C LEU A 311 -5.48 9.37 -2.45
N VAL A 312 -6.05 9.36 -3.66
CA VAL A 312 -6.15 8.17 -4.52
C VAL A 312 -5.59 8.52 -5.89
N ALA A 313 -4.68 7.68 -6.40
CA ALA A 313 -4.11 7.82 -7.73
C ALA A 313 -4.77 6.86 -8.72
N TYR A 314 -5.18 7.38 -9.88
CA TYR A 314 -5.67 6.60 -11.01
C TYR A 314 -4.57 6.55 -12.06
N ILE A 315 -4.22 5.36 -12.49
CA ILE A 315 -3.07 5.13 -13.37
C ILE A 315 -3.54 4.44 -14.65
N VAL A 316 -3.22 5.05 -15.78
CA VAL A 316 -3.20 4.42 -17.09
C VAL A 316 -1.75 4.03 -17.36
N SER A 317 -1.47 2.75 -17.51
CA SER A 317 -0.11 2.24 -17.66
C SER A 317 0.37 2.34 -19.11
N ASP A 318 1.65 2.70 -19.31
CA ASP A 318 2.32 2.73 -20.64
C ASP A 318 2.68 1.32 -21.12
N THR A 319 2.76 0.41 -20.17
CA THR A 319 2.78 -1.02 -20.37
C THR A 319 1.36 -1.56 -20.25
N PRO A 320 0.90 -2.48 -21.12
CA PRO A 320 -0.30 -3.25 -20.84
C PRO A 320 -0.16 -3.89 -19.46
N THR A 321 -1.29 -4.00 -18.74
CA THR A 321 -1.52 -4.69 -17.47
C THR A 321 -0.50 -5.81 -17.23
N PRO A 322 0.15 -5.91 -16.06
CA PRO A 322 1.36 -6.70 -15.86
C PRO A 322 1.21 -8.11 -16.41
N ASN A 323 1.85 -8.35 -17.55
CA ASN A 323 2.03 -9.68 -18.08
C ASN A 323 3.11 -10.35 -17.24
N LEU A 324 2.75 -11.54 -16.72
CA LEU A 324 3.62 -12.54 -16.13
C LEU A 324 4.70 -13.00 -17.14
N ALA A 325 5.70 -12.16 -17.39
CA ALA A 325 6.75 -12.46 -18.36
C ALA A 325 8.14 -12.31 -17.73
N GLU A 326 8.45 -13.19 -16.79
CA GLU A 326 9.71 -13.92 -16.91
C GLU A 326 9.36 -15.37 -17.30
N ALA A 327 9.98 -15.83 -18.39
CA ALA A 327 9.85 -17.16 -19.00
C ALA A 327 8.60 -17.44 -19.85
N TYR A 328 8.46 -16.79 -21.02
CA TYR A 328 7.90 -17.44 -22.22
C TYR A 328 8.04 -16.56 -23.48
N GLN A 329 8.73 -17.04 -24.53
CA GLN A 329 8.68 -16.43 -25.88
C GLN A 329 8.38 -17.47 -26.97
N PRO A 330 7.08 -17.68 -27.27
CA PRO A 330 6.47 -17.81 -28.58
C PRO A 330 7.24 -17.96 -29.89
N SER A 331 7.60 -19.14 -30.39
CA SER A 331 7.96 -19.28 -31.82
C SER A 331 6.76 -18.90 -32.71
N GLN A 332 7.01 -18.07 -33.73
CA GLN A 332 5.98 -17.54 -34.64
C GLN A 332 5.46 -18.63 -35.60
N GLN A 333 4.49 -19.44 -35.16
CA GLN A 333 3.65 -20.23 -36.05
C GLN A 333 2.34 -19.47 -36.36
N ALA A 334 1.99 -19.36 -37.64
CA ALA A 334 0.79 -18.67 -38.09
C ALA A 334 -0.48 -19.29 -37.46
N GLY A 335 -1.28 -18.48 -36.76
CA GLY A 335 -2.51 -18.90 -36.07
C GLY A 335 -2.35 -19.26 -34.59
N VAL A 336 -1.14 -19.24 -34.04
CA VAL A 336 -0.91 -19.39 -32.61
C VAL A 336 -0.99 -18.02 -31.94
N LEU A 337 -1.89 -17.87 -30.96
CA LEU A 337 -1.87 -16.70 -30.07
C LEU A 337 -0.54 -16.71 -29.33
N THR A 338 0.32 -15.75 -29.64
CA THR A 338 1.67 -15.63 -29.05
C THR A 338 1.72 -14.49 -28.04
N ASP A 339 0.90 -13.46 -28.22
CA ASP A 339 0.72 -12.39 -27.25
C ASP A 339 0.04 -12.90 -25.98
N ALA A 340 0.61 -12.57 -24.83
CA ALA A 340 0.13 -13.05 -23.55
C ALA A 340 -1.18 -12.38 -23.10
N GLY A 341 -1.43 -11.13 -23.52
CA GLY A 341 -2.70 -10.44 -23.33
C GLY A 341 -3.82 -11.08 -24.15
N GLU A 342 -3.58 -11.31 -25.44
CA GLU A 342 -4.51 -12.02 -26.33
C GLU A 342 -4.80 -13.44 -25.84
N ARG A 343 -3.79 -14.16 -25.29
CA ARG A 343 -3.98 -15.47 -24.67
C ARG A 343 -4.90 -15.41 -23.45
N ILE A 344 -4.76 -14.38 -22.60
CA ILE A 344 -5.61 -14.20 -21.42
C ILE A 344 -7.02 -13.83 -21.87
N GLU A 345 -7.17 -12.89 -22.79
CA GLU A 345 -8.47 -12.49 -23.34
C GLU A 345 -9.18 -13.70 -23.96
N PHE A 346 -8.48 -14.45 -24.81
CA PHE A 346 -9.00 -15.69 -25.40
C PHE A 346 -9.43 -16.71 -24.34
N LYS A 347 -8.66 -16.90 -23.25
CA LYS A 347 -9.03 -17.79 -22.14
C LYS A 347 -10.25 -17.29 -21.37
N LEU A 348 -10.37 -15.98 -21.14
CA LEU A 348 -11.49 -15.34 -20.46
C LEU A 348 -12.80 -15.45 -21.25
N GLN A 349 -12.71 -15.50 -22.59
CA GLN A 349 -13.87 -15.81 -23.44
C GLN A 349 -14.40 -17.24 -23.26
N GLN A 350 -13.67 -18.10 -22.55
CA GLN A 350 -14.01 -19.51 -22.31
C GLN A 350 -14.52 -20.24 -23.58
N PRO A 351 -13.79 -20.17 -24.71
CA PRO A 351 -14.29 -20.60 -26.02
C PRO A 351 -14.63 -22.10 -26.10
N GLY A 352 -14.09 -22.91 -25.17
CA GLY A 352 -14.41 -24.34 -25.05
C GLY A 352 -15.71 -24.64 -24.30
N ILE A 353 -16.32 -23.67 -23.61
CA ILE A 353 -17.59 -23.83 -22.91
C ILE A 353 -18.72 -23.50 -23.88
N ARG A 354 -19.58 -24.49 -24.12
CA ARG A 354 -20.80 -24.28 -24.90
C ARG A 354 -21.67 -23.25 -24.19
N LYS A 355 -21.96 -22.13 -24.87
CA LYS A 355 -22.85 -21.08 -24.35
C LYS A 355 -24.25 -21.66 -24.12
N SER A 356 -24.84 -21.37 -22.96
CA SER A 356 -26.13 -21.93 -22.50
C SER A 356 -27.36 -21.34 -23.20
N GLU A 357 -27.17 -20.31 -24.03
CA GLU A 357 -28.22 -19.48 -24.62
C GLU A 357 -29.19 -20.21 -25.58
N SER A 358 -28.97 -21.50 -25.86
CA SER A 358 -29.71 -22.24 -26.88
C SER A 358 -30.67 -23.32 -26.37
N SER A 359 -30.89 -23.47 -25.05
CA SER A 359 -31.78 -24.53 -24.51
C SER A 359 -32.93 -23.95 -23.68
N PRO A 360 -34.21 -24.22 -24.04
CA PRO A 360 -35.37 -23.80 -23.25
C PRO A 360 -35.48 -24.55 -21.91
N ILE A 361 -34.74 -25.65 -21.73
CA ILE A 361 -34.67 -26.42 -20.50
C ILE A 361 -33.25 -26.31 -19.95
N THR A 362 -33.08 -25.48 -18.92
CA THR A 362 -31.84 -25.38 -18.15
C THR A 362 -32.10 -25.92 -16.74
N ILE A 363 -31.41 -27.01 -16.38
CA ILE A 363 -31.47 -27.58 -15.03
C ILE A 363 -30.22 -27.11 -14.28
N HIS A 364 -30.41 -26.28 -13.26
CA HIS A 364 -29.31 -25.84 -12.40
C HIS A 364 -29.02 -26.93 -11.35
N LEU A 365 -27.84 -27.54 -11.43
CA LEU A 365 -27.37 -28.45 -10.39
C LEU A 365 -26.97 -27.64 -9.14
N PRO A 366 -27.22 -28.16 -7.92
CA PRO A 366 -26.77 -27.51 -6.70
C PRO A 366 -25.25 -27.40 -6.69
N LYS A 367 -24.74 -26.21 -6.34
CA LYS A 367 -23.31 -25.96 -6.22
C LYS A 367 -22.86 -26.40 -4.83
N SER A 368 -21.91 -27.32 -4.76
CA SER A 368 -21.12 -27.57 -3.56
C SER A 368 -19.86 -26.69 -3.60
N GLU A 369 -19.34 -26.34 -2.43
CA GLU A 369 -17.99 -25.81 -2.35
C GLU A 369 -17.02 -26.86 -2.90
N LEU A 370 -16.09 -26.43 -3.75
CA LEU A 370 -15.07 -27.29 -4.32
C LEU A 370 -13.82 -27.18 -3.45
N GLU A 371 -13.32 -28.32 -2.98
CA GLU A 371 -12.02 -28.38 -2.33
C GLU A 371 -10.93 -27.99 -3.33
N GLN A 372 -10.08 -27.04 -2.95
CA GLN A 372 -8.98 -26.57 -3.81
C GLN A 372 -7.76 -27.51 -3.74
N THR A 373 -7.66 -28.33 -2.69
CA THR A 373 -6.53 -29.24 -2.43
C THR A 373 -6.23 -30.20 -3.57
N PRO A 374 -7.20 -30.91 -4.18
CA PRO A 374 -6.92 -31.82 -5.29
C PRO A 374 -6.36 -31.14 -6.54
N TYR A 375 -6.67 -29.86 -6.74
CA TYR A 375 -6.10 -29.07 -7.83
C TYR A 375 -4.63 -28.74 -7.52
N LEU A 376 -4.37 -28.21 -6.33
CA LEU A 376 -3.03 -27.85 -5.83
C LEU A 376 -2.05 -29.02 -5.87
N GLU A 377 -2.50 -30.22 -5.49
CA GLU A 377 -1.71 -31.45 -5.57
C GLU A 377 -1.33 -31.85 -7.01
N ARG A 378 -2.01 -31.31 -8.03
CA ARG A 378 -1.84 -31.62 -9.46
C ARG A 378 -1.28 -30.45 -10.25
N GLN A 379 -0.60 -29.52 -9.59
CA GLN A 379 -0.17 -28.30 -10.26
C GLN A 379 1.03 -28.45 -11.18
N SER A 380 1.13 -27.52 -12.14
CA SER A 380 2.29 -27.43 -13.04
C SER A 380 3.31 -26.46 -12.46
N TYR A 381 4.43 -26.99 -12.02
CA TYR A 381 5.48 -26.24 -11.32
C TYR A 381 6.42 -25.54 -12.28
N ARG A 382 6.61 -24.23 -12.14
CA ARG A 382 7.49 -23.44 -13.02
C ARG A 382 8.78 -22.92 -12.37
N GLN A 383 9.02 -23.28 -11.11
CA GLN A 383 10.20 -22.89 -10.36
C GLN A 383 10.68 -24.08 -9.54
N PHE A 384 12.00 -24.26 -9.48
CA PHE A 384 12.65 -25.36 -8.77
C PHE A 384 13.76 -24.82 -7.87
N LEU A 385 13.91 -25.48 -6.74
CA LEU A 385 14.94 -25.20 -5.76
C LEU A 385 16.30 -25.76 -6.21
N PRO A 386 17.41 -25.04 -5.97
CA PRO A 386 18.76 -25.48 -6.37
C PRO A 386 19.29 -26.66 -5.53
N GLN A 387 18.61 -27.05 -4.45
CA GLN A 387 19.00 -28.14 -3.57
C GLN A 387 18.86 -29.51 -4.25
N GLN A 388 19.73 -30.45 -3.86
CA GLN A 388 19.64 -31.83 -4.30
C GLN A 388 18.39 -32.53 -3.77
N ILE A 389 17.86 -33.43 -4.60
CA ILE A 389 16.82 -34.40 -4.25
C ILE A 389 17.53 -35.64 -3.71
N SER A 390 17.10 -36.17 -2.57
CA SER A 390 17.69 -37.42 -2.08
C SER A 390 17.28 -38.60 -2.97
N LEU A 391 18.13 -39.63 -3.06
CA LEU A 391 17.81 -40.83 -3.84
C LEU A 391 16.51 -41.50 -3.33
N GLU A 392 16.27 -41.47 -2.03
CA GLU A 392 15.05 -41.99 -1.41
C GLU A 392 13.80 -41.23 -1.84
N GLN A 393 13.84 -39.88 -1.82
CA GLN A 393 12.73 -39.04 -2.30
C GLN A 393 12.44 -39.33 -3.78
N PHE A 394 13.49 -39.41 -4.60
CA PHE A 394 13.35 -39.67 -6.03
C PHE A 394 12.81 -41.08 -6.34
N SER A 395 13.25 -42.09 -5.59
CA SER A 395 12.73 -43.47 -5.67
C SER A 395 11.24 -43.52 -5.30
N LYS A 396 10.84 -42.93 -4.16
CA LYS A 396 9.43 -42.87 -3.75
C LYS A 396 8.55 -42.17 -4.78
N PHE A 397 9.07 -41.15 -5.45
CA PHE A 397 8.38 -40.47 -6.55
C PHE A 397 8.12 -41.40 -7.74
N LEU A 398 9.13 -42.13 -8.21
CA LEU A 398 8.98 -43.05 -9.34
C LEU A 398 8.18 -44.32 -9.00
N ASN A 399 7.97 -44.61 -7.72
CA ASN A 399 7.24 -45.79 -7.26
C ASN A 399 5.80 -45.85 -7.80
N CYS A 400 5.19 -44.70 -8.11
CA CYS A 400 3.87 -44.69 -8.74
C CYS A 400 3.82 -45.36 -10.12
N LEU A 401 4.99 -45.57 -10.75
CA LEU A 401 5.15 -46.26 -12.02
C LEU A 401 5.55 -47.74 -11.88
N GLN A 402 5.83 -48.21 -10.66
CA GLN A 402 6.29 -49.57 -10.42
C GLN A 402 5.24 -50.60 -10.86
N GLN A 403 5.72 -51.69 -11.43
CA GLN A 403 4.93 -52.86 -11.74
C GLN A 403 4.57 -53.59 -10.44
N MET A 404 3.32 -54.05 -10.32
CA MET A 404 2.81 -54.70 -9.13
C MET A 404 2.29 -56.11 -9.47
N GLN A 405 2.58 -57.06 -8.59
CA GLN A 405 2.01 -58.40 -8.66
C GLN A 405 0.79 -58.48 -7.72
N LEU A 406 -0.40 -58.79 -8.25
CA LEU A 406 -1.63 -58.87 -7.46
C LEU A 406 -1.98 -60.33 -7.15
N GLY A 407 -1.47 -60.84 -6.02
CA GLY A 407 -1.68 -62.23 -5.60
C GLY A 407 -1.30 -63.21 -6.72
N ASP A 408 -2.17 -64.20 -6.97
CA ASP A 408 -1.97 -65.26 -7.96
C ASP A 408 -2.33 -64.85 -9.41
N TYR A 409 -2.61 -63.56 -9.66
CA TYR A 409 -2.99 -63.11 -11.00
C TYR A 409 -1.81 -63.29 -11.99
N PRO A 410 -1.99 -63.90 -13.17
CA PRO A 410 -0.87 -64.41 -13.98
C PRO A 410 -0.03 -63.33 -14.69
N LEU A 411 -0.50 -62.08 -14.72
CA LEU A 411 0.20 -60.97 -15.36
C LEU A 411 0.39 -59.80 -14.39
N PRO A 412 1.52 -59.11 -14.44
CA PRO A 412 1.73 -57.94 -13.62
C PRO A 412 0.71 -56.82 -13.91
N LYS A 413 0.49 -55.92 -12.97
CA LYS A 413 -0.41 -54.76 -13.11
C LYS A 413 0.32 -53.45 -12.85
N TYR A 414 -0.28 -52.38 -13.35
CA TYR A 414 0.18 -51.01 -13.18
C TYR A 414 -0.96 -50.17 -12.62
N ARG A 415 -0.63 -49.02 -12.04
CA ARG A 415 -1.63 -48.03 -11.57
C ARG A 415 -2.29 -47.25 -12.71
N TYR A 416 -1.83 -47.45 -13.94
CA TYR A 416 -2.29 -46.83 -15.17
C TYR A 416 -2.75 -47.90 -16.19
N PRO A 417 -3.59 -47.56 -17.18
CA PRO A 417 -3.91 -48.44 -18.30
C PRO A 417 -2.61 -48.88 -18.97
N SER A 418 -2.43 -50.17 -19.27
CA SER A 418 -1.14 -50.71 -19.75
C SER A 418 -1.31 -51.69 -20.89
N ALA A 419 -2.36 -51.50 -21.71
CA ALA A 419 -2.68 -52.37 -22.85
C ALA A 419 -2.61 -53.87 -22.51
N GLY A 420 -3.19 -54.29 -21.39
CA GLY A 420 -3.10 -55.69 -20.94
C GLY A 420 -1.73 -56.09 -20.39
N SER A 421 -1.05 -55.19 -19.67
CA SER A 421 0.22 -55.41 -18.96
C SER A 421 1.50 -55.34 -19.82
N LEU A 422 1.43 -54.75 -21.03
CA LEU A 422 2.51 -54.76 -22.04
C LEU A 422 3.49 -53.57 -21.99
N TYR A 423 3.36 -52.65 -21.03
CA TYR A 423 4.22 -51.45 -20.84
C TYR A 423 4.62 -50.71 -22.15
N PRO A 424 3.64 -50.32 -22.98
CA PRO A 424 3.93 -49.66 -24.26
C PRO A 424 4.39 -48.21 -24.11
N VAL A 425 4.09 -47.55 -22.98
CA VAL A 425 4.59 -46.20 -22.68
C VAL A 425 5.75 -46.31 -21.71
N GLN A 426 6.96 -46.18 -22.24
CA GLN A 426 8.21 -46.34 -21.51
C GLN A 426 8.69 -45.02 -20.92
N THR A 427 9.30 -45.07 -19.74
CA THR A 427 9.77 -43.88 -19.03
C THR A 427 11.29 -43.77 -19.14
N TYR A 428 11.75 -42.69 -19.76
CA TYR A 428 13.15 -42.32 -19.82
C TYR A 428 13.38 -41.03 -19.04
N LEU A 429 14.59 -40.86 -18.51
CA LEU A 429 14.95 -39.70 -17.70
C LEU A 429 16.29 -39.13 -18.15
N PHE A 430 16.41 -37.81 -18.08
CA PHE A 430 17.70 -37.13 -18.07
C PHE A 430 17.95 -36.57 -16.68
N ILE A 431 19.06 -36.96 -16.06
CA ILE A 431 19.49 -36.48 -14.74
C ILE A 431 20.66 -35.53 -14.93
N LYS A 432 20.56 -34.32 -14.36
CA LYS A 432 21.63 -33.34 -14.41
C LYS A 432 22.73 -33.61 -13.39
N PRO A 433 23.93 -33.05 -13.61
CA PRO A 433 25.01 -33.12 -12.62
C PRO A 433 24.59 -32.57 -11.26
N ASN A 434 24.95 -33.29 -10.20
CA ASN A 434 24.76 -32.87 -8.82
C ASN A 434 23.31 -32.47 -8.48
N SER A 435 22.30 -33.09 -9.10
CA SER A 435 20.89 -32.77 -8.86
C SER A 435 20.16 -33.82 -8.03
N ILE A 436 20.59 -35.08 -8.08
CA ILE A 436 20.08 -36.20 -7.27
C ILE A 436 21.25 -36.84 -6.53
N GLU A 437 21.13 -37.01 -5.22
CA GLU A 437 22.18 -37.59 -4.38
C GLU A 437 22.59 -38.97 -4.87
N THR A 438 23.90 -39.23 -4.96
CA THR A 438 24.49 -40.53 -5.36
C THR A 438 24.18 -41.03 -6.77
N LEU A 439 23.32 -40.35 -7.53
CA LEU A 439 22.96 -40.72 -8.89
C LEU A 439 23.79 -39.90 -9.91
N PRO A 440 24.58 -40.55 -10.80
CA PRO A 440 25.35 -39.84 -11.82
C PRO A 440 24.48 -39.06 -12.82
N ALA A 441 25.07 -38.06 -13.46
CA ALA A 441 24.43 -37.39 -14.60
C ALA A 441 24.36 -38.32 -15.81
N GLY A 442 23.25 -38.26 -16.54
CA GLY A 442 23.09 -39.03 -17.77
C GLY A 442 21.65 -39.33 -18.14
N ILE A 443 21.51 -40.14 -19.19
CA ILE A 443 20.24 -40.64 -19.69
C ILE A 443 19.97 -42.00 -19.09
N TYR A 444 18.78 -42.16 -18.51
CA TYR A 444 18.35 -43.37 -17.85
C TYR A 444 17.06 -43.91 -18.48
N TYR A 445 16.96 -45.23 -18.51
CA TYR A 445 15.69 -45.95 -18.71
C TYR A 445 15.19 -46.46 -17.36
N TYR A 446 13.91 -46.23 -17.06
CA TYR A 446 13.28 -46.75 -15.85
C TYR A 446 12.68 -48.14 -16.12
N HIS A 447 13.17 -49.15 -15.40
CA HIS A 447 12.69 -50.53 -15.47
C HIS A 447 11.62 -50.78 -14.40
N PRO A 448 10.32 -50.92 -14.74
CA PRO A 448 9.26 -50.88 -13.75
C PRO A 448 9.11 -52.16 -12.92
N SER A 449 9.58 -53.33 -13.39
CA SER A 449 9.50 -54.58 -12.59
C SER A 449 10.42 -54.55 -11.38
N ASP A 450 11.62 -53.99 -11.56
CA ASP A 450 12.69 -54.05 -10.57
C ASP A 450 12.86 -52.70 -9.87
N HIS A 451 12.07 -51.70 -10.27
CA HIS A 451 12.16 -50.32 -9.78
C HIS A 451 13.57 -49.74 -9.92
N ASN A 452 14.20 -49.95 -11.09
CA ASN A 452 15.60 -49.61 -11.34
C ASN A 452 15.75 -48.50 -12.38
N LEU A 453 16.80 -47.70 -12.24
CA LEU A 453 17.27 -46.77 -13.26
C LEU A 453 18.50 -47.36 -13.96
N ILE A 454 18.39 -47.62 -15.26
CA ILE A 454 19.45 -48.17 -16.09
C ILE A 454 20.11 -47.02 -16.85
N LEU A 455 21.39 -46.73 -16.56
CA LEU A 455 22.16 -45.72 -17.27
C LEU A 455 22.44 -46.18 -18.71
N LEU A 456 21.93 -45.44 -19.69
CA LEU A 456 22.13 -45.72 -21.12
C LEU A 456 23.30 -44.93 -21.71
N HIS A 457 23.43 -43.67 -21.28
CA HIS A 457 24.44 -42.76 -21.79
C HIS A 457 24.86 -41.74 -20.73
N SER A 458 26.16 -41.68 -20.42
CA SER A 458 26.72 -40.66 -19.52
C SER A 458 26.88 -39.34 -20.26
N THR A 459 26.11 -38.33 -19.86
CA THR A 459 26.24 -36.95 -20.36
C THR A 459 25.85 -35.98 -19.26
N ASN A 460 26.51 -34.82 -19.24
CA ASN A 460 26.21 -33.75 -18.30
C ASN A 460 25.20 -32.73 -18.86
N GLU A 461 25.00 -32.73 -20.18
CA GLU A 461 24.18 -31.74 -20.87
C GLU A 461 23.39 -32.37 -22.01
N ILE A 462 22.21 -31.81 -22.25
CA ILE A 462 21.41 -31.98 -23.45
C ILE A 462 21.25 -30.58 -24.03
N ASP A 463 21.23 -30.45 -25.35
CA ASP A 463 20.95 -29.17 -26.00
C ASP A 463 19.60 -28.62 -25.50
N SER A 464 19.66 -27.56 -24.71
CA SER A 464 18.49 -26.95 -24.09
C SER A 464 17.59 -26.22 -25.09
N SER A 465 18.07 -25.96 -26.31
CA SER A 465 17.29 -25.31 -27.37
C SER A 465 16.07 -26.12 -27.79
N VAL A 466 16.12 -27.45 -27.63
CA VAL A 466 15.00 -28.36 -27.97
C VAL A 466 13.75 -28.10 -27.16
N TYR A 467 13.89 -27.49 -25.98
CA TYR A 467 12.78 -27.10 -25.12
C TYR A 467 12.13 -25.79 -25.55
N LEU A 468 12.67 -25.13 -26.59
CA LEU A 468 12.17 -23.89 -27.15
C LEU A 468 11.96 -22.85 -26.04
N GLU A 469 10.72 -22.44 -25.85
CA GLU A 469 10.29 -21.41 -24.90
C GLU A 469 10.40 -21.87 -23.44
N ASN A 470 10.47 -23.19 -23.23
CA ASN A 470 10.70 -23.82 -21.93
C ASN A 470 12.20 -24.00 -21.63
N GLN A 471 13.11 -23.48 -22.45
CA GLN A 471 14.55 -23.55 -22.21
C GLN A 471 14.94 -23.03 -20.80
N PRO A 472 14.46 -21.86 -20.32
CA PRO A 472 14.80 -21.39 -18.97
C PRO A 472 14.31 -22.34 -17.87
N LEU A 473 13.14 -22.93 -18.07
CA LEU A 473 12.54 -23.87 -17.12
C LEU A 473 13.32 -25.18 -17.09
N PHE A 474 13.70 -25.71 -18.26
CA PHE A 474 14.58 -26.86 -18.34
C PHE A 474 15.92 -26.56 -17.67
N GLN A 475 16.54 -25.39 -17.90
CA GLN A 475 17.82 -25.03 -17.29
C GLN A 475 17.80 -25.04 -15.76
N GLN A 476 16.68 -24.66 -15.15
CA GLN A 476 16.49 -24.66 -13.69
C GLN A 476 16.10 -26.03 -13.12
N SER A 477 15.66 -26.98 -13.94
CA SER A 477 15.20 -28.29 -13.47
C SER A 477 16.36 -29.18 -13.00
N ALA A 478 16.08 -30.12 -12.10
CA ALA A 478 17.02 -31.15 -11.68
C ALA A 478 17.09 -32.33 -12.67
N PHE A 479 15.96 -32.63 -13.32
CA PHE A 479 15.81 -33.72 -14.27
C PHE A 479 14.74 -33.41 -15.32
N ALA A 480 14.67 -34.25 -16.36
CA ALA A 480 13.57 -34.32 -17.29
C ALA A 480 13.08 -35.76 -17.44
N ILE A 481 11.78 -35.96 -17.68
CA ILE A 481 11.15 -37.26 -17.93
C ILE A 481 10.56 -37.24 -19.34
N TYR A 482 10.72 -38.35 -20.06
CA TYR A 482 10.20 -38.55 -21.40
C TYR A 482 9.38 -39.84 -21.42
N LEU A 483 8.12 -39.72 -21.82
CA LEU A 483 7.24 -40.84 -22.05
C LEU A 483 7.32 -41.22 -23.52
N ILE A 484 7.91 -42.39 -23.78
CA ILE A 484 8.21 -42.89 -25.12
C ILE A 484 7.27 -44.04 -25.45
N GLY A 485 6.48 -43.89 -26.50
CA GLY A 485 5.56 -44.92 -26.98
C GLY A 485 6.26 -45.94 -27.86
N LYS A 486 6.35 -47.19 -27.40
CA LYS A 486 6.76 -48.36 -28.20
C LYS A 486 5.53 -48.98 -28.85
N LEU A 487 5.08 -48.39 -29.96
CA LEU A 487 3.80 -48.73 -30.59
C LEU A 487 3.72 -50.21 -31.01
N SER A 488 4.83 -50.80 -31.44
CA SER A 488 4.91 -52.21 -31.81
C SER A 488 4.57 -53.18 -30.69
N ALA A 489 4.71 -52.77 -29.43
CA ALA A 489 4.37 -53.60 -28.27
C ALA A 489 2.86 -53.92 -28.21
N ILE A 490 2.03 -53.04 -28.78
CA ILE A 490 0.57 -53.14 -28.69
C ILE A 490 -0.13 -53.10 -30.05
N ALA A 491 0.59 -52.75 -31.12
CA ALA A 491 0.07 -52.78 -32.49
C ALA A 491 -0.61 -54.11 -32.87
N PRO A 492 -0.15 -55.30 -32.43
CA PRO A 492 -0.86 -56.55 -32.69
C PRO A 492 -2.29 -56.62 -32.09
N MET A 493 -2.57 -55.86 -31.03
CA MET A 493 -3.89 -55.83 -30.39
C MET A 493 -4.73 -54.61 -30.79
N TYR A 494 -4.10 -53.48 -31.08
CA TYR A 494 -4.76 -52.20 -31.28
C TYR A 494 -4.64 -51.64 -32.70
N GLY A 495 -3.81 -52.22 -33.56
CA GLY A 495 -3.65 -51.76 -34.95
C GLY A 495 -3.30 -50.26 -35.04
N GLU A 496 -4.00 -49.54 -35.91
CA GLU A 496 -3.76 -48.12 -36.19
C GLU A 496 -4.03 -47.18 -35.00
N ILE A 497 -4.89 -47.60 -34.06
CA ILE A 497 -5.22 -46.78 -32.87
C ILE A 497 -4.21 -46.96 -31.72
N ALA A 498 -3.16 -47.77 -31.91
CA ALA A 498 -2.11 -47.99 -30.91
C ALA A 498 -1.51 -46.66 -30.40
N ARG A 499 -1.31 -45.69 -31.30
CA ARG A 499 -0.80 -44.36 -30.94
C ARG A 499 -1.76 -43.62 -29.99
N ASP A 500 -3.05 -43.63 -30.30
CA ASP A 500 -4.06 -42.93 -29.50
C ASP A 500 -4.22 -43.59 -28.12
N PHE A 501 -4.14 -44.92 -28.07
CA PHE A 501 -4.10 -45.66 -26.81
C PHE A 501 -2.89 -45.26 -25.96
N CYS A 502 -1.70 -45.21 -26.56
CA CYS A 502 -0.49 -44.76 -25.89
C CYS A 502 -0.58 -43.30 -25.40
N LEU A 503 -1.26 -42.41 -26.13
CA LEU A 503 -1.49 -41.03 -25.68
C LEU A 503 -2.41 -40.97 -24.44
N LEU A 504 -3.47 -41.79 -24.40
CA LEU A 504 -4.32 -41.91 -23.21
C LEU A 504 -3.53 -42.44 -22.02
N GLU A 505 -2.77 -43.52 -22.23
CA GLU A 505 -1.89 -44.11 -21.21
C GLU A 505 -0.85 -43.11 -20.69
N ALA A 506 -0.19 -42.35 -21.58
CA ALA A 506 0.74 -41.29 -21.21
C ALA A 506 0.06 -40.19 -20.38
N GLY A 507 -1.19 -39.84 -20.67
CA GLY A 507 -1.99 -38.93 -19.85
C GLY A 507 -2.23 -39.45 -18.43
N HIS A 508 -2.54 -40.74 -18.27
CA HIS A 508 -2.69 -41.38 -16.96
C HIS A 508 -1.38 -41.48 -16.18
N ILE A 509 -0.29 -41.84 -16.86
CA ILE A 509 1.06 -41.83 -16.28
C ILE A 509 1.42 -40.43 -15.80
N GLY A 510 1.16 -39.41 -16.63
CA GLY A 510 1.37 -38.01 -16.28
C GLY A 510 0.58 -37.60 -15.05
N GLN A 511 -0.69 -37.99 -14.97
CA GLN A 511 -1.54 -37.75 -13.82
C GLN A 511 -0.99 -38.39 -12.53
N LEU A 512 -0.51 -39.64 -12.60
CA LEU A 512 0.09 -40.32 -11.45
C LEU A 512 1.38 -39.64 -10.99
N LEU A 513 2.23 -39.25 -11.93
CA LEU A 513 3.47 -38.54 -11.64
C LEU A 513 3.17 -37.19 -10.98
N MET A 514 2.25 -36.40 -11.54
CA MET A 514 1.88 -35.10 -11.00
C MET A 514 1.27 -35.17 -9.61
N ASN A 515 0.46 -36.20 -9.31
CA ASN A 515 -0.12 -36.38 -7.98
C ASN A 515 0.89 -36.91 -6.95
N SER A 516 1.85 -37.74 -7.38
CA SER A 516 2.79 -38.39 -6.45
C SER A 516 3.97 -37.48 -6.11
N ALA A 517 4.44 -36.67 -7.06
CA ALA A 517 5.65 -35.87 -6.92
C ALA A 517 5.62 -34.89 -5.72
N PRO A 518 4.53 -34.12 -5.46
CA PRO A 518 4.52 -33.15 -4.37
C PRO A 518 4.63 -33.79 -2.99
N THR A 519 4.15 -35.04 -2.82
CA THR A 519 4.29 -35.80 -1.57
C THR A 519 5.75 -36.11 -1.21
N GLN A 520 6.65 -36.00 -2.20
CA GLN A 520 8.08 -36.23 -2.07
C GLN A 520 8.89 -34.92 -2.22
N GLU A 521 8.25 -33.75 -2.12
CA GLU A 521 8.88 -32.44 -2.33
C GLU A 521 9.47 -32.27 -3.75
N ILE A 522 8.84 -32.90 -4.73
CA ILE A 522 9.21 -32.81 -6.15
C ILE A 522 8.08 -32.12 -6.92
N GLY A 523 8.43 -31.09 -7.68
CA GLY A 523 7.53 -30.42 -8.61
C GLY A 523 7.75 -30.91 -10.04
N LEU A 524 6.69 -30.96 -10.83
CA LEU A 524 6.76 -31.29 -12.27
C LEU A 524 6.07 -30.21 -13.11
N CYS A 525 6.69 -29.85 -14.23
CA CYS A 525 6.05 -29.11 -15.32
C CYS A 525 5.86 -30.04 -16.52
N PRO A 526 4.62 -30.35 -16.91
CA PRO A 526 4.37 -31.04 -18.16
C PRO A 526 4.60 -30.10 -19.34
N LEU A 527 5.34 -30.57 -20.35
CA LEU A 527 5.67 -29.80 -21.54
C LEU A 527 4.83 -30.29 -22.72
N GLY A 528 4.05 -29.38 -23.31
CA GLY A 528 3.16 -29.68 -24.43
C GLY A 528 3.88 -29.86 -25.77
N TYR A 529 5.12 -29.39 -25.90
CA TYR A 529 5.90 -29.48 -27.12
C TYR A 529 7.41 -29.32 -26.83
N LEU A 530 8.24 -30.11 -27.50
CA LEU A 530 9.69 -29.96 -27.60
C LEU A 530 10.18 -30.56 -28.93
N GLU A 531 11.32 -30.12 -29.43
CA GLU A 531 11.96 -30.71 -30.60
C GLU A 531 12.71 -31.99 -30.22
N PHE A 532 12.08 -33.14 -30.39
CA PHE A 532 12.66 -34.42 -29.96
C PHE A 532 13.78 -34.99 -30.86
N PRO A 533 13.73 -34.86 -32.20
CA PRO A 533 14.74 -35.47 -33.07
C PRO A 533 16.20 -35.16 -32.71
N PRO A 534 16.58 -33.93 -32.30
CA PRO A 534 17.96 -33.61 -31.90
C PRO A 534 18.49 -34.41 -30.70
N ILE A 535 17.61 -34.98 -29.88
CA ILE A 535 17.99 -35.70 -28.64
C ILE A 535 17.64 -37.18 -28.68
N GLN A 536 16.94 -37.65 -29.72
CA GLN A 536 16.43 -39.02 -29.84
C GLN A 536 17.53 -40.08 -29.73
N ASP A 537 18.69 -39.85 -30.36
CA ASP A 537 19.81 -40.80 -30.40
C ASP A 537 20.41 -41.06 -29.01
N LEU A 538 20.31 -40.09 -28.08
CA LEU A 538 20.80 -40.22 -26.70
C LEU A 538 20.04 -41.30 -25.90
N PHE A 539 18.81 -41.62 -26.31
CA PHE A 539 17.93 -42.58 -25.65
C PHE A 539 18.03 -44.00 -26.22
N GLN A 540 18.83 -44.21 -27.27
CA GLN A 540 19.00 -45.51 -27.96
C GLN A 540 17.66 -46.14 -28.39
N LEU A 541 16.79 -45.34 -28.99
CA LEU A 541 15.43 -45.76 -29.37
C LEU A 541 15.38 -46.57 -30.66
N GLU A 542 14.42 -47.50 -30.73
CA GLU A 542 14.01 -48.21 -31.95
C GLU A 542 13.25 -47.27 -32.91
N ALA A 543 13.25 -47.58 -34.21
CA ALA A 543 12.67 -46.74 -35.26
C ALA A 543 11.15 -46.49 -35.14
N ASN A 544 10.44 -47.28 -34.33
CA ASN A 544 8.99 -47.21 -34.10
C ASN A 544 8.62 -46.61 -32.74
N GLN A 545 9.61 -46.09 -32.00
CA GLN A 545 9.41 -45.40 -30.74
C GLN A 545 9.23 -43.91 -30.96
N ILE A 546 8.22 -43.34 -30.32
CA ILE A 546 7.86 -41.93 -30.48
C ILE A 546 7.77 -41.23 -29.13
N LEU A 547 8.15 -39.94 -29.07
CA LEU A 547 7.86 -39.12 -27.91
C LEU A 547 6.35 -38.87 -27.84
N LEU A 548 5.75 -39.19 -26.70
CA LEU A 548 4.34 -38.94 -26.42
C LEU A 548 4.16 -37.71 -25.54
N TYR A 549 4.97 -37.61 -24.49
CA TYR A 549 4.87 -36.55 -23.50
C TYR A 549 6.16 -36.36 -22.74
N SER A 550 6.37 -35.19 -22.15
CA SER A 550 7.58 -34.92 -21.36
C SER A 550 7.31 -34.02 -20.18
N PHE A 551 8.19 -34.11 -19.19
CA PHE A 551 8.17 -33.29 -17.99
C PHE A 551 9.56 -32.77 -17.71
N VAL A 552 9.63 -31.61 -17.07
CA VAL A 552 10.82 -31.15 -16.35
C VAL A 552 10.48 -31.09 -14.87
N GLY A 553 11.43 -31.46 -14.03
CA GLY A 553 11.18 -31.61 -12.60
C GLY A 553 12.36 -31.22 -11.74
N GLY A 554 12.05 -30.87 -10.50
CA GLY A 554 13.04 -30.41 -9.54
C GLY A 554 12.46 -30.33 -8.12
N LYS A 555 13.32 -30.00 -7.17
CA LYS A 555 12.94 -29.89 -5.77
C LYS A 555 12.04 -28.67 -5.55
N ILE A 556 11.07 -28.78 -4.66
CA ILE A 556 10.15 -27.71 -4.27
C ILE A 556 10.05 -27.65 -2.73
N TYR A 557 9.53 -26.57 -2.14
CA TYR A 557 9.28 -26.57 -0.70
C TYR A 557 8.13 -27.54 -0.34
N PRO A 558 8.09 -28.13 0.87
CA PRO A 558 6.98 -28.99 1.31
C PRO A 558 5.62 -28.28 1.23
N THR A 559 5.63 -26.98 1.45
CA THR A 559 4.45 -26.12 1.33
C THR A 559 4.12 -25.79 -0.13
N ASP A 560 5.03 -25.87 -1.09
CA ASP A 560 4.78 -25.57 -2.51
C ASP A 560 3.84 -26.55 -3.20
N SER A 561 3.43 -27.66 -2.55
CA SER A 561 2.21 -28.41 -2.88
C SER A 561 0.97 -27.51 -2.97
N GLN A 562 1.09 -26.29 -2.48
CA GLN A 562 0.16 -25.19 -2.61
C GLN A 562 0.63 -24.09 -3.58
N GLN A 563 1.31 -24.28 -4.70
CA GLN A 563 1.69 -23.16 -5.60
C GLN A 563 0.54 -22.19 -5.97
N TRP A 564 -0.74 -22.59 -5.90
CA TRP A 564 -1.89 -21.67 -5.95
C TRP A 564 -2.46 -21.18 -4.60
N SER A 565 -2.28 -21.87 -3.46
CA SER A 565 -2.58 -21.35 -2.09
C SER A 565 -1.37 -20.67 -1.42
N ILE A 566 -0.22 -20.82 -2.07
CA ILE A 566 1.08 -20.16 -2.03
C ILE A 566 1.26 -19.43 -3.38
N LEU A 567 0.16 -18.93 -3.93
CA LEU A 567 0.08 -17.49 -4.07
C LEU A 567 -0.04 -16.89 -2.66
N LYS A 568 1.00 -17.14 -1.83
CA LYS A 568 1.39 -16.23 -0.78
C LYS A 568 1.58 -14.97 -1.58
N ASN A 569 0.73 -13.99 -1.27
CA ASN A 569 0.89 -12.58 -1.61
C ASN A 569 2.29 -12.41 -2.18
N PRO A 570 2.43 -12.28 -3.52
CA PRO A 570 3.73 -12.37 -4.18
C PRO A 570 4.69 -11.59 -3.32
N GLN A 571 5.77 -12.20 -2.83
CA GLN A 571 6.76 -11.47 -2.04
C GLN A 571 7.14 -10.29 -2.90
N THR A 572 6.58 -9.13 -2.55
CA THR A 572 6.86 -7.83 -3.09
C THR A 572 7.50 -7.86 -4.49
N THR A 573 6.77 -8.29 -5.54
CA THR A 573 6.48 -7.22 -6.50
C THR A 573 5.66 -6.31 -5.65
N LYS A 574 6.34 -5.27 -5.13
CA LYS A 574 5.70 -4.12 -4.56
C LYS A 574 4.42 -4.00 -5.37
N SER A 575 3.23 -4.19 -4.77
CA SER A 575 1.96 -4.02 -5.51
C SER A 575 2.16 -2.83 -6.43
N ASN A 576 1.69 -2.74 -7.67
CA ASN A 576 1.98 -1.52 -8.43
C ASN A 576 1.70 -0.26 -7.56
N THR A 577 0.69 -0.33 -6.69
CA THR A 577 0.49 0.46 -5.46
C THR A 577 1.70 0.64 -4.53
N THR A 578 2.31 -0.42 -3.96
CA THR A 578 3.58 -0.38 -3.19
C THR A 578 4.79 0.07 -4.03
N GLN A 579 4.87 -0.23 -5.33
CA GLN A 579 5.96 0.20 -6.22
C GLN A 579 5.90 1.69 -6.46
N PHE A 580 4.71 2.18 -6.82
CA PHE A 580 4.42 3.60 -6.93
C PHE A 580 4.54 4.30 -5.59
N ARG A 581 4.10 3.67 -4.49
CA ARG A 581 4.28 4.20 -3.13
C ARG A 581 5.75 4.36 -2.79
N GLU A 582 6.58 3.35 -2.97
CA GLU A 582 8.02 3.43 -2.67
C GLU A 582 8.77 4.35 -3.64
N TYR A 583 8.40 4.34 -4.92
CA TYR A 583 8.93 5.27 -5.90
C TYR A 583 8.58 6.73 -5.55
N LEU A 584 7.33 7.00 -5.16
CA LEU A 584 6.91 8.31 -4.70
C LEU A 584 7.56 8.65 -3.37
N GLN A 585 7.71 7.73 -2.41
CA GLN A 585 8.39 7.97 -1.13
C GLN A 585 9.86 8.39 -1.29
N GLN A 586 10.53 8.00 -2.37
CA GLN A 586 11.89 8.45 -2.68
C GLN A 586 11.95 9.90 -3.19
N LYS A 587 10.84 10.44 -3.70
CA LYS A 587 10.78 11.74 -4.40
C LYS A 587 9.86 12.76 -3.73
N LEU A 588 8.88 12.29 -2.97
CA LEU A 588 7.82 13.05 -2.36
C LEU A 588 7.77 12.79 -0.85
N PRO A 589 7.39 13.81 -0.06
CA PRO A 589 7.11 13.63 1.36
C PRO A 589 5.97 12.64 1.63
N GLN A 590 6.01 11.94 2.77
CA GLN A 590 5.04 10.91 3.16
C GLN A 590 3.56 11.35 3.07
N TYR A 591 3.26 12.62 3.32
CA TYR A 591 1.90 13.17 3.28
C TYR A 591 1.34 13.38 1.85
N MET A 592 2.19 13.36 0.82
CA MET A 592 1.79 13.43 -0.58
C MET A 592 1.60 12.05 -1.22
N ILE A 593 1.82 10.98 -0.47
CA ILE A 593 1.77 9.62 -0.99
C ILE A 593 0.32 9.12 -1.02
N PRO A 594 -0.24 8.75 -2.18
CA PRO A 594 -1.58 8.19 -2.27
C PRO A 594 -1.79 6.97 -1.36
N ALA A 595 -2.94 6.94 -0.70
CA ALA A 595 -3.38 5.83 0.13
C ALA A 595 -3.74 4.61 -0.74
N GLU A 596 -4.31 4.84 -1.92
CA GLU A 596 -4.75 3.82 -2.87
C GLU A 596 -4.37 4.18 -4.31
N TYR A 597 -4.19 3.15 -5.14
CA TYR A 597 -3.82 3.27 -6.55
C TYR A 597 -4.74 2.37 -7.37
N ILE A 598 -5.47 2.96 -8.32
CA ILE A 598 -6.50 2.30 -9.13
C ILE A 598 -6.05 2.32 -10.59
N PHE A 599 -6.00 1.15 -11.23
CA PHE A 599 -5.67 1.05 -12.66
C PHE A 599 -6.94 1.19 -13.48
N ILE A 600 -6.89 2.04 -14.50
CA ILE A 600 -7.99 2.25 -15.44
C ILE A 600 -7.45 2.21 -16.87
N ASP A 601 -8.25 1.68 -17.80
CA ASP A 601 -7.83 1.50 -19.20
C ASP A 601 -7.63 2.85 -19.91
N THR A 602 -8.45 3.85 -19.57
CA THR A 602 -8.40 5.21 -20.12
C THR A 602 -8.91 6.23 -19.12
N LEU A 603 -8.38 7.46 -19.13
CA LEU A 603 -8.95 8.55 -18.36
C LEU A 603 -10.31 8.98 -18.94
N PRO A 604 -11.37 9.11 -18.12
CA PRO A 604 -12.64 9.66 -18.59
C PRO A 604 -12.46 11.12 -19.01
N LEU A 605 -13.06 11.51 -20.14
CA LEU A 605 -12.98 12.86 -20.69
C LEU A 605 -14.38 13.49 -20.75
N THR A 606 -14.45 14.79 -20.49
CA THR A 606 -15.61 15.65 -20.75
C THR A 606 -15.86 15.80 -22.26
N THR A 607 -17.03 16.31 -22.65
CA THR A 607 -17.37 16.63 -24.05
C THR A 607 -16.38 17.57 -24.75
N ASN A 608 -15.59 18.34 -23.97
CA ASN A 608 -14.56 19.24 -24.47
C ASN A 608 -13.14 18.62 -24.44
N GLY A 609 -13.00 17.31 -24.21
CA GLY A 609 -11.71 16.60 -24.21
C GLY A 609 -10.83 16.83 -22.98
N LYS A 610 -11.33 17.51 -21.93
CA LYS A 610 -10.64 17.62 -20.63
C LYS A 610 -10.95 16.42 -19.74
N ILE A 611 -10.02 16.00 -18.89
CA ILE A 611 -10.23 14.91 -17.91
C ILE A 611 -11.45 15.21 -17.03
N ASP A 612 -12.41 14.30 -17.00
CA ASP A 612 -13.58 14.36 -16.13
C ASP A 612 -13.32 13.61 -14.82
N ARG A 613 -12.79 14.33 -13.83
CA ARG A 613 -12.48 13.76 -12.51
C ARG A 613 -13.73 13.28 -11.76
N LYS A 614 -14.94 13.76 -12.10
CA LYS A 614 -16.19 13.32 -11.47
C LYS A 614 -16.67 11.98 -12.01
N ALA A 615 -16.22 11.60 -13.20
CA ALA A 615 -16.52 10.33 -13.83
C ALA A 615 -15.48 9.23 -13.51
N LEU A 616 -14.48 9.53 -12.67
CA LEU A 616 -13.53 8.52 -12.19
C LEU A 616 -14.26 7.45 -11.35
N PRO A 617 -13.88 6.16 -11.48
CA PRO A 617 -14.51 5.09 -10.71
C PRO A 617 -14.42 5.36 -9.21
N THR A 618 -15.53 5.23 -8.48
CA THR A 618 -15.50 5.40 -7.03
C THR A 618 -14.62 4.32 -6.39
N PRO A 619 -13.60 4.69 -5.58
CA PRO A 619 -12.76 3.72 -4.88
C PRO A 619 -13.63 2.84 -3.98
N ASN A 620 -13.60 1.53 -4.19
CA ASN A 620 -14.32 0.61 -3.34
C ASN A 620 -13.44 0.27 -2.13
N LEU A 621 -13.37 1.22 -1.19
CA LEU A 621 -12.63 1.08 0.08
C LEU A 621 -13.13 -0.10 0.95
N ALA A 622 -14.27 -0.71 0.60
CA ALA A 622 -14.80 -1.90 1.25
C ALA A 622 -14.22 -3.22 0.72
N THR A 623 -13.54 -3.24 -0.43
CA THR A 623 -13.08 -4.47 -1.12
C THR A 623 -11.59 -4.78 -1.00
N ALA A 624 -10.80 -4.02 -0.25
CA ALA A 624 -9.45 -4.44 0.20
C ALA A 624 -9.49 -5.61 1.23
N LYS A 625 -10.55 -6.44 1.18
CA LYS A 625 -10.89 -7.54 2.10
C LYS A 625 -10.56 -8.93 1.50
N SER A 626 -9.35 -9.12 1.01
CA SER A 626 -8.84 -10.46 0.66
C SER A 626 -7.35 -10.65 0.98
N ALA A 627 -6.93 -10.13 2.13
CA ALA A 627 -5.95 -10.87 2.91
C ALA A 627 -6.72 -11.95 3.67
N THR A 628 -6.21 -13.19 3.70
CA THR A 628 -6.69 -14.31 4.51
C THR A 628 -7.17 -13.77 5.85
N LEU A 629 -8.48 -13.79 6.09
CA LEU A 629 -9.06 -13.15 7.26
C LEU A 629 -8.78 -14.04 8.47
N VAL A 630 -7.59 -13.89 9.05
CA VAL A 630 -7.22 -14.59 10.29
C VAL A 630 -8.06 -13.98 11.40
N PRO A 631 -9.04 -14.73 11.95
CA PRO A 631 -9.94 -14.18 12.94
C PRO A 631 -9.21 -13.96 14.26
N PRO A 632 -9.67 -13.01 15.11
CA PRO A 632 -9.11 -12.80 16.43
C PRO A 632 -9.27 -14.05 17.31
N GLN A 633 -8.16 -14.55 17.85
CA GLN A 633 -8.09 -15.76 18.64
C GLN A 633 -8.07 -15.43 20.14
N THR A 634 -7.24 -14.48 20.55
CA THR A 634 -7.11 -14.09 21.96
C THR A 634 -8.20 -13.10 22.39
N GLN A 635 -8.42 -12.98 23.70
CA GLN A 635 -9.40 -12.02 24.23
C GLN A 635 -9.03 -10.58 23.87
N THR A 636 -7.74 -10.24 23.96
CA THR A 636 -7.20 -8.92 23.60
C THR A 636 -7.39 -8.63 22.12
N GLU A 637 -7.11 -9.60 21.25
CA GLU A 637 -7.36 -9.47 19.81
C GLU A 637 -8.85 -9.23 19.50
N LYS A 638 -9.76 -9.94 20.19
CA LYS A 638 -11.21 -9.76 20.02
C LYS A 638 -11.67 -8.37 20.42
N THR A 639 -11.22 -7.87 21.57
CA THR A 639 -11.55 -6.51 22.03
C THR A 639 -11.07 -5.44 21.06
N ILE A 640 -9.85 -5.56 20.53
CA ILE A 640 -9.32 -4.62 19.53
C ILE A 640 -10.13 -4.73 18.22
N ALA A 641 -10.41 -5.95 17.75
CA ALA A 641 -11.13 -6.19 16.51
C ALA A 641 -12.57 -5.64 16.56
N GLU A 642 -13.31 -5.87 17.64
CA GLU A 642 -14.67 -5.37 17.84
C GLU A 642 -14.71 -3.84 17.79
N PHE A 643 -13.76 -3.18 18.46
CA PHE A 643 -13.69 -1.72 18.42
C PHE A 643 -13.36 -1.19 17.02
N ILE A 644 -12.40 -1.80 16.32
CA ILE A 644 -12.06 -1.41 14.94
C ILE A 644 -13.24 -1.63 13.98
N GLN A 645 -14.00 -2.71 14.15
CA GLN A 645 -15.21 -2.98 13.38
C GLN A 645 -16.27 -1.89 13.58
N GLN A 646 -16.50 -1.48 14.83
CA GLN A 646 -17.42 -0.39 15.14
C GLN A 646 -16.93 0.96 14.59
N LEU A 647 -15.63 1.25 14.75
CA LEU A 647 -15.00 2.49 14.34
C LEU A 647 -15.03 2.69 12.82
N LEU A 648 -14.78 1.62 12.06
CA LEU A 648 -14.73 1.65 10.59
C LEU A 648 -16.06 1.23 9.94
N GLN A 649 -17.05 0.81 10.72
CA GLN A 649 -18.33 0.27 10.24
C GLN A 649 -18.13 -0.91 9.26
N ILE A 650 -17.27 -1.87 9.63
CA ILE A 650 -16.97 -3.05 8.83
C ILE A 650 -17.41 -4.34 9.54
N GLU A 651 -17.90 -5.32 8.77
CA GLU A 651 -18.40 -6.59 9.30
C GLU A 651 -17.32 -7.48 9.93
N ALA A 652 -16.09 -7.44 9.41
CA ALA A 652 -14.99 -8.28 9.88
C ALA A 652 -13.64 -7.60 9.65
N VAL A 653 -12.67 -7.87 10.54
CA VAL A 653 -11.28 -7.41 10.45
C VAL A 653 -10.37 -8.57 10.82
N GLY A 654 -9.34 -8.81 9.99
CA GLY A 654 -8.33 -9.83 10.26
C GLY A 654 -7.21 -9.28 11.15
N ILE A 655 -6.63 -10.13 12.01
CA ILE A 655 -5.65 -9.64 13.00
C ILE A 655 -4.35 -9.09 12.40
N GLN A 656 -4.04 -9.48 11.16
CA GLN A 656 -2.83 -9.05 10.43
C GLN A 656 -3.07 -7.85 9.51
N ASN A 657 -4.31 -7.33 9.43
CA ASN A 657 -4.59 -6.16 8.61
C ASN A 657 -3.90 -4.92 9.19
N ASN A 658 -3.18 -4.19 8.33
CA ASN A 658 -2.51 -2.98 8.71
C ASN A 658 -3.52 -1.86 8.98
N PHE A 659 -3.40 -1.16 10.10
CA PHE A 659 -4.32 -0.11 10.51
C PHE A 659 -4.45 1.01 9.46
N PHE A 660 -3.34 1.45 8.88
CA PHE A 660 -3.36 2.55 7.90
C PHE A 660 -4.00 2.12 6.58
N GLU A 661 -3.80 0.86 6.17
CA GLU A 661 -4.45 0.29 4.98
C GLU A 661 -5.97 0.12 5.18
N LEU A 662 -6.41 -0.14 6.42
CA LEU A 662 -7.82 -0.13 6.79
C LEU A 662 -8.44 1.28 6.88
N GLY A 663 -7.66 2.34 6.65
CA GLY A 663 -8.13 3.72 6.75
C GLY A 663 -8.16 4.28 8.17
N ILE A 664 -7.43 3.66 9.11
CA ILE A 664 -7.19 4.19 10.45
C ILE A 664 -6.09 5.25 10.35
N ASP A 665 -6.47 6.50 10.63
CA ASP A 665 -5.55 7.65 10.70
C ASP A 665 -5.14 7.93 12.15
N SER A 666 -4.31 8.96 12.38
CA SER A 666 -3.86 9.33 13.72
C SER A 666 -5.00 9.66 14.68
N LEU A 667 -6.12 10.19 14.18
CA LEU A 667 -7.29 10.51 14.99
C LEU A 667 -7.97 9.24 15.48
N LYS A 668 -8.23 8.30 14.56
CA LYS A 668 -8.81 6.98 14.87
C LYS A 668 -7.89 6.15 15.79
N LEU A 669 -6.57 6.28 15.66
CA LEU A 669 -5.62 5.66 16.59
C LEU A 669 -5.72 6.22 18.02
N VAL A 670 -6.00 7.51 18.19
CA VAL A 670 -6.24 8.09 19.52
C VAL A 670 -7.55 7.59 20.12
N GLN A 671 -8.60 7.42 19.31
CA GLN A 671 -9.85 6.81 19.77
C GLN A 671 -9.64 5.35 20.20
N LEU A 672 -8.87 4.57 19.42
CA LEU A 672 -8.46 3.21 19.77
C LEU A 672 -7.67 3.18 21.08
N LYS A 673 -6.68 4.06 21.24
CA LYS A 673 -5.90 4.19 22.47
C LYS A 673 -6.80 4.44 23.69
N ASN A 674 -7.73 5.40 23.59
CA ASN A 674 -8.67 5.73 24.66
C ASN A 674 -9.58 4.54 25.02
N HIS A 675 -10.08 3.83 24.01
CA HIS A 675 -10.92 2.66 24.23
C HIS A 675 -10.15 1.56 24.97
N LEU A 676 -8.93 1.24 24.53
CA LEU A 676 -8.09 0.22 25.15
C LEU A 676 -7.63 0.60 26.55
N GLN A 677 -7.32 1.87 26.79
CA GLN A 677 -6.99 2.37 28.13
C GLN A 677 -8.17 2.20 29.10
N ASN A 678 -9.39 2.48 28.65
CA ASN A 678 -10.59 2.33 29.48
C ASN A 678 -10.97 0.86 29.75
N GLN A 679 -10.85 0.00 28.73
CA GLN A 679 -11.26 -1.41 28.83
C GLN A 679 -10.22 -2.28 29.54
N LEU A 680 -8.93 -2.08 29.25
CA LEU A 680 -7.85 -2.98 29.66
C LEU A 680 -6.91 -2.35 30.71
N GLN A 681 -7.11 -1.07 31.07
CA GLN A 681 -6.26 -0.32 32.02
C GLN A 681 -4.77 -0.28 31.63
N VAL A 682 -4.46 -0.39 30.34
CA VAL A 682 -3.09 -0.31 29.80
C VAL A 682 -2.83 1.07 29.19
N ASN A 683 -1.60 1.56 29.32
CA ASN A 683 -1.17 2.82 28.70
C ASN A 683 -0.27 2.53 27.51
N ILE A 684 -0.75 2.83 26.31
CA ILE A 684 -0.04 2.56 25.05
C ILE A 684 0.48 3.88 24.49
N PRO A 685 1.81 4.08 24.38
CA PRO A 685 2.38 5.28 23.76
C PRO A 685 1.94 5.45 22.30
N MET A 686 1.70 6.69 21.84
CA MET A 686 1.27 6.90 20.44
C MET A 686 2.33 6.46 19.43
N ARG A 687 3.62 6.62 19.76
CA ARG A 687 4.72 6.14 18.93
C ARG A 687 4.61 4.64 18.65
N GLN A 688 4.22 3.86 19.66
CA GLN A 688 4.04 2.43 19.52
C GLN A 688 2.95 2.12 18.49
N LEU A 689 1.78 2.76 18.60
CA LEU A 689 0.69 2.61 17.62
C LEU A 689 1.04 3.08 16.21
N LEU A 690 1.86 4.11 16.08
CA LEU A 690 2.21 4.71 14.79
C LEU A 690 3.32 3.94 14.05
N VAL A 691 4.23 3.30 14.78
CA VAL A 691 5.49 2.78 14.22
C VAL A 691 5.72 1.30 14.53
N GLU A 692 5.34 0.84 15.72
CA GLU A 692 5.78 -0.46 16.25
C GLU A 692 4.68 -1.53 16.16
N THR A 693 3.42 -1.17 16.39
CA THR A 693 2.27 -2.08 16.39
C THR A 693 1.26 -1.61 15.34
N THR A 694 1.47 -2.03 14.09
CA THR A 694 0.69 -1.54 12.94
C THR A 694 -0.49 -2.42 12.56
N ASN A 695 -0.73 -3.50 13.29
CA ASN A 695 -1.88 -4.41 13.14
C ASN A 695 -2.35 -4.94 14.51
N ILE A 696 -3.50 -5.62 14.53
CA ILE A 696 -4.13 -6.13 15.76
C ILE A 696 -3.24 -7.16 16.46
N GLN A 697 -2.62 -8.07 15.72
CA GLN A 697 -1.78 -9.13 16.27
C GLN A 697 -0.59 -8.56 17.06
N GLN A 698 0.14 -7.61 16.45
CA GLN A 698 1.27 -6.94 17.08
C GLN A 698 0.84 -6.14 18.31
N LEU A 699 -0.29 -5.43 18.21
CA LEU A 699 -0.82 -4.63 19.32
C LEU A 699 -1.27 -5.52 20.48
N ALA A 700 -1.98 -6.61 20.19
CA ALA A 700 -2.45 -7.56 21.19
C ALA A 700 -1.29 -8.22 21.93
N LEU A 701 -0.27 -8.68 21.20
CA LEU A 701 0.95 -9.25 21.81
C LEU A 701 1.60 -8.26 22.79
N ALA A 702 1.77 -7.01 22.38
CA ALA A 702 2.40 -6.01 23.24
C ALA A 702 1.56 -5.67 24.49
N ILE A 703 0.23 -5.68 24.37
CA ILE A 703 -0.68 -5.50 25.51
C ILE A 703 -0.62 -6.72 26.45
N ASP A 704 -0.66 -7.93 25.90
CA ASP A 704 -0.64 -9.17 26.66
C ASP A 704 0.69 -9.30 27.44
N GLU A 705 1.82 -8.92 26.85
CA GLU A 705 3.11 -8.83 27.54
C GLU A 705 3.07 -7.84 28.71
N GLN A 706 2.52 -6.63 28.54
CA GLN A 706 2.37 -5.66 29.62
C GLN A 706 1.49 -6.18 30.76
N LEU A 707 0.37 -6.85 30.43
CA LEU A 707 -0.53 -7.43 31.42
C LEU A 707 0.12 -8.59 32.18
N ILE A 708 0.92 -9.41 31.51
CA ILE A 708 1.70 -10.49 32.15
C ILE A 708 2.74 -9.90 33.11
N ILE A 709 3.51 -8.91 32.66
CA ILE A 709 4.53 -8.25 33.50
C ILE A 709 3.88 -7.63 34.74
N ALA A 710 2.76 -6.90 34.56
CA ALA A 710 2.02 -6.29 35.67
C ALA A 710 1.58 -7.33 36.72
N LYS A 711 1.06 -8.48 36.28
CA LYS A 711 0.67 -9.60 37.17
C LYS A 711 1.85 -10.21 37.93
N ILE A 712 3.02 -10.31 37.28
CA ILE A 712 4.24 -10.83 37.92
C ILE A 712 4.76 -9.84 38.98
N THR A 713 4.75 -8.54 38.70
CA THR A 713 5.21 -7.50 39.64
C THR A 713 4.25 -7.21 40.80
N GLN A 714 2.99 -7.66 40.73
CA GLN A 714 2.00 -7.49 41.81
C GLN A 714 1.93 -8.68 42.79
N LYS A 715 2.74 -9.73 42.61
CA LYS A 715 2.75 -10.87 43.55
C LYS A 715 3.47 -10.46 44.85
N PRO A 716 2.85 -10.58 46.05
CA PRO A 716 3.55 -10.28 47.30
C PRO A 716 4.73 -11.25 47.48
N LEU A 717 5.86 -10.77 48.00
CA LEU A 717 6.90 -11.66 48.53
C LEU A 717 6.23 -12.54 49.59
N ALA A 718 6.11 -13.83 49.31
CA ALA A 718 5.71 -14.82 50.30
C ALA A 718 6.77 -14.83 51.40
N THR A 719 6.33 -14.55 52.62
CA THR A 719 7.12 -14.69 53.85
C THR A 719 7.61 -16.13 53.98
N GLU A 720 8.93 -16.28 54.09
CA GLU A 720 9.55 -17.51 54.59
C GLU A 720 9.00 -17.83 55.99
N GLN A 721 8.41 -19.00 56.13
CA GLN A 721 8.48 -19.75 57.38
C GLN A 721 8.45 -21.24 57.05
N ASP A 722 9.44 -21.91 57.64
CA ASP A 722 9.70 -23.35 57.67
C ASP A 722 8.44 -24.20 57.72
N ASP A 723 8.44 -25.30 56.97
CA ASP A 723 8.36 -26.58 57.66
C ASP A 723 9.04 -27.71 56.89
N ASP A 724 9.69 -28.52 57.71
CA ASP A 724 10.63 -29.60 57.45
C ASP A 724 10.05 -30.74 56.57
N LYS A 725 10.99 -31.34 55.82
CA LYS A 725 11.15 -32.79 55.54
C LYS A 725 9.88 -33.62 55.36
N GLU A 726 9.71 -34.14 54.15
CA GLU A 726 9.67 -35.60 54.01
C GLU A 726 10.31 -36.06 52.69
N ILE A 727 11.14 -37.09 52.86
CA ILE A 727 12.01 -37.76 51.90
C ILE A 727 11.14 -38.89 51.26
N ILE A 728 11.18 -39.23 49.97
CA ILE A 728 12.01 -40.32 49.37
C ILE A 728 11.42 -40.67 47.98
N GLN A 729 12.27 -40.50 46.94
CA GLN A 729 12.64 -41.45 45.84
C GLN A 729 11.55 -42.11 44.97
N ILE A 730 11.68 -42.27 43.63
CA ILE A 730 12.75 -42.08 42.62
C ILE A 730 12.08 -41.51 41.36
#